data_AF-A0A3P6CP88-F1
#
_entry.id   AF-A0A3P6CP88-F1
#
_cell.length_a   1.000
_cell.length_b   1.000
_cell.length_c   1.000
_cell.angle_alpha   90.00
_cell.angle_beta   90.00
_cell.angle_gamma   90.00
#
_symmetry.space_group_name_H-M   'P 1'
#
loop_
_entity.id
_entity.type
_entity.pdbx_description
1 polymer ?
#
loop_
_entity_poly.entity_id
_entity_poly.type
_entity_poly.pdbx_seq_one_letter_code
_entity_poly.pdbx_strand_id
1 'polypeptide(L)'
;MALCGVSSTPSLRSLEILQSARNSSIGLKRNRSLCHPTNSSYRAKPVRLRCSSSNVEMEEDVGNGSSSVSVEDESAHVMQFKWNDFKILDRVSIGHGGRADELVFEAVVQVPDSPLFNQGVVLRKLNTTHAQRRGRRAIEVLKKLVRRRLLYHSYSMQVHGYISNSLRSDDPYSFTLVHGCHGSFSIRHWLQQSDWLPTLEATLALDEESFRRVGDDTTGGPAVSRQLRLIRILMRDLLIGVNYLHSHGLAHTELRLENVHISPVDRHIKVGILGNAADFYGDGPSSSNAYSTMDRRQMMIAFDMRCVGFMMAKMVLQELMDPLIFSKLKSFLAKRNDPSSLREFFVTTLNTNSESGNTGVQILDRNWGAGWHLLSSLIATRPSKRISCLDALKHPFLCGPRWRVAPSMDIIRWGLGSTAVRISEEYIYRMPQRQRLSHFIELMEMLNPCPKPNCWLELLPGRWRLLYSTGKHIGLTLHQPSTRALIGNVHLTISRASEDANNTSLSFTSDIGFTAITSKDWPHDKTGARGKLQTLSQFRLVAGKRLYLKEEKKNISKFSMGEPNAEEGLVEKLGTKKWKKVVPFKEFPSSLPVVKLVSGEIEVTMNMADRIESPGNVIGEVRKQIPQEMFDLSKLVCGTYIDSRLLVLRCVNGSALLFTRSSFGP
;
A
#
# COMPACT_ATOMS: atom_id res chain seq x y z
N MET A 1 7.40 -45.70 3.72
CA MET A 1 8.06 -46.97 3.34
C MET A 1 9.54 -46.68 3.08
N ALA A 2 10.38 -47.52 3.69
CA ALA A 2 11.78 -47.86 3.41
C ALA A 2 12.88 -46.78 3.28
N LEU A 3 13.94 -47.05 4.06
CA LEU A 3 15.26 -46.41 4.20
C LEU A 3 16.23 -46.78 3.05
N CYS A 4 17.28 -45.95 2.90
CA CYS A 4 18.71 -46.24 2.56
C CYS A 4 19.31 -44.94 1.95
N GLY A 5 20.39 -44.30 2.38
CA GLY A 5 21.49 -44.65 3.28
C GLY A 5 22.75 -45.02 2.50
N VAL A 6 23.59 -44.05 2.07
CA VAL A 6 25.04 -44.23 1.85
C VAL A 6 25.78 -42.89 2.05
N SER A 7 26.79 -42.95 2.91
CA SER A 7 27.77 -41.94 3.29
C SER A 7 29.00 -41.92 2.38
N SER A 8 29.64 -40.76 2.22
CA SER A 8 31.11 -40.69 2.04
C SER A 8 31.67 -39.34 2.50
N THR A 9 32.52 -39.39 3.52
CA THR A 9 33.54 -38.38 3.86
C THR A 9 34.82 -39.12 4.21
N PRO A 10 35.98 -38.57 3.84
CA PRO A 10 37.10 -38.41 4.78
C PRO A 10 37.67 -36.98 4.64
N SER A 11 38.38 -36.34 5.58
CA SER A 11 39.02 -36.74 6.84
C SER A 11 39.52 -35.47 7.56
N LEU A 12 39.31 -35.42 8.89
CA LEU A 12 40.25 -35.12 9.99
C LEU A 12 41.31 -33.98 9.80
N ARG A 13 41.40 -32.96 10.67
CA ARG A 13 41.86 -32.91 12.09
C ARG A 13 41.76 -31.42 12.53
N SER A 14 41.57 -30.99 13.78
CA SER A 14 41.61 -31.62 15.11
C SER A 14 41.31 -30.56 16.18
N LEU A 15 40.55 -30.96 17.23
CA LEU A 15 40.69 -30.62 18.67
C LEU A 15 40.54 -29.15 19.13
N GLU A 16 39.85 -28.77 20.21
CA GLU A 16 39.37 -29.38 21.48
C GLU A 16 38.12 -28.60 21.97
N ILE A 17 36.99 -29.22 22.33
CA ILE A 17 36.61 -29.82 23.62
C ILE A 17 36.67 -28.86 24.82
N LEU A 18 35.49 -28.41 25.30
CA LEU A 18 34.99 -28.83 26.62
C LEU A 18 33.46 -28.67 26.69
N GLN A 19 32.76 -29.79 26.79
CA GLN A 19 31.39 -29.87 27.26
C GLN A 19 31.38 -29.85 28.80
N SER A 20 30.38 -29.21 29.39
CA SER A 20 29.83 -29.66 30.66
C SER A 20 28.32 -29.76 30.50
N ALA A 21 27.86 -31.00 30.36
CA ALA A 21 26.47 -31.37 30.49
C ALA A 21 26.11 -31.48 31.98
N ARG A 22 24.95 -30.97 32.37
CA ARG A 22 24.23 -31.45 33.55
C ARG A 22 22.74 -31.48 33.26
N ASN A 23 22.24 -32.68 32.98
CA ASN A 23 20.83 -33.00 32.99
C ASN A 23 20.34 -33.07 34.44
N SER A 24 19.19 -32.45 34.73
CA SER A 24 18.27 -32.94 35.75
C SER A 24 16.86 -32.40 35.47
N SER A 25 16.00 -33.30 35.01
CA SER A 25 14.55 -33.13 34.92
C SER A 25 13.91 -33.44 36.27
N ILE A 26 13.42 -32.43 36.99
CA ILE A 26 12.42 -32.59 38.05
C ILE A 26 11.43 -31.42 37.96
N GLY A 27 10.16 -31.74 37.77
CA GLY A 27 9.08 -30.76 37.74
C GLY A 27 8.82 -30.16 39.11
N LEU A 28 8.56 -28.86 39.15
CA LEU A 28 7.89 -28.22 40.28
C LEU A 28 7.04 -27.04 39.79
N LYS A 29 5.79 -27.08 40.28
CA LYS A 29 4.71 -26.13 40.02
C LYS A 29 5.11 -24.72 40.46
N ARG A 30 4.76 -23.75 39.61
CA ARG A 30 4.11 -22.47 39.93
C ARG A 30 4.63 -21.73 41.18
N ASN A 31 5.32 -20.62 40.95
CA ASN A 31 5.09 -19.39 41.71
C ASN A 31 5.27 -18.16 40.82
N ARG A 32 4.17 -17.41 40.64
CA ARG A 32 4.19 -16.04 40.14
C ARG A 32 4.68 -15.17 41.29
N SER A 33 5.91 -14.67 41.23
CA SER A 33 6.31 -13.53 42.06
C SER A 33 5.99 -12.23 41.32
N LEU A 34 5.15 -11.43 41.97
CA LEU A 34 5.00 -10.01 41.70
C LEU A 34 6.35 -9.33 41.94
N CYS A 35 6.98 -8.84 40.88
CA CYS A 35 8.04 -7.84 41.02
C CYS A 35 7.44 -6.46 40.74
N HIS A 36 7.21 -5.74 41.83
CA HIS A 36 6.97 -4.30 41.85
C HIS A 36 8.12 -3.57 41.12
N PRO A 37 7.85 -2.57 40.28
CA PRO A 37 8.89 -1.70 39.76
C PRO A 37 9.38 -0.80 40.89
N THR A 38 10.64 -0.98 41.28
CA THR A 38 11.37 -0.03 42.11
C THR A 38 11.56 1.27 41.33
N ASN A 39 11.00 2.36 41.88
CA ASN A 39 11.25 3.72 41.42
C ASN A 39 12.72 4.07 41.68
N SER A 40 13.55 4.12 40.63
CA SER A 40 14.82 4.85 40.68
C SER A 40 14.66 6.18 39.93
N SER A 41 14.64 7.25 40.72
CA SER A 41 14.57 8.62 40.23
C SER A 41 15.95 9.06 39.72
N TYR A 42 16.24 8.82 38.45
CA TYR A 42 17.29 9.58 37.76
C TYR A 42 16.63 10.78 37.06
N ARG A 43 16.72 11.91 37.75
CA ARG A 43 16.25 13.23 37.32
C ARG A 43 17.15 13.72 36.18
N ALA A 44 16.82 13.38 34.93
CA ALA A 44 17.45 13.98 33.76
C ALA A 44 17.02 15.44 33.66
N LYS A 45 17.98 16.36 33.85
CA LYS A 45 17.78 17.82 33.74
C LYS A 45 17.26 18.18 32.34
N PRO A 46 16.29 19.10 32.20
CA PRO A 46 15.90 19.62 30.90
C PRO A 46 17.01 20.54 30.38
N VAL A 47 17.62 20.19 29.24
CA VAL A 47 18.45 21.14 28.48
C VAL A 47 17.49 22.15 27.84
N ARG A 48 17.37 23.32 28.48
CA ARG A 48 16.80 24.52 27.87
C ARG A 48 17.81 25.04 26.85
N LEU A 49 17.54 24.86 25.56
CA LEU A 49 18.16 25.69 24.53
C LEU A 49 17.58 27.10 24.65
N ARG A 50 18.37 28.02 25.22
CA ARG A 50 18.16 29.46 25.11
C ARG A 50 18.54 29.86 23.68
N CYS A 51 17.57 30.31 22.90
CA CYS A 51 17.84 31.09 21.70
C CYS A 51 18.19 32.51 22.16
N SER A 52 19.45 32.91 21.99
CA SER A 52 19.87 34.31 22.04
C SER A 52 19.48 34.96 20.72
N SER A 53 18.58 35.95 20.76
CA SER A 53 18.34 36.86 19.64
C SER A 53 19.47 37.87 19.59
N SER A 54 20.35 37.77 18.62
CA SER A 54 21.17 38.89 18.18
C SER A 54 20.49 39.50 16.96
N ASN A 55 19.80 40.63 17.18
CA ASN A 55 19.44 41.55 16.11
C ASN A 55 20.75 42.10 15.55
N VAL A 56 21.04 41.81 14.28
CA VAL A 56 21.98 42.59 13.49
C VAL A 56 21.11 43.32 12.48
N GLU A 57 20.86 44.59 12.80
CA GLU A 57 20.36 45.58 11.85
C GLU A 57 21.42 45.73 10.75
N MET A 58 21.02 45.54 9.49
CA MET A 58 21.83 45.95 8.35
C MET A 58 21.23 47.25 7.83
N GLU A 59 22.01 48.31 7.99
CA GLU A 59 21.74 49.65 7.48
C GLU A 59 21.54 49.62 5.95
N GLU A 60 20.52 50.33 5.49
CA GLU A 60 20.33 50.68 4.08
C GLU A 60 21.38 51.72 3.69
N ASP A 61 22.38 51.31 2.90
CA ASP A 61 23.24 52.27 2.22
C ASP A 61 22.72 52.51 0.79
N VAL A 62 22.11 53.67 0.60
CA VAL A 62 21.60 54.18 -0.67
C VAL A 62 22.79 54.68 -1.49
N GLY A 63 23.47 53.74 -2.16
CA GLY A 63 24.53 54.00 -3.12
C GLY A 63 24.00 53.98 -4.55
N ASN A 64 23.60 55.13 -5.06
CA ASN A 64 23.23 55.34 -6.47
C ASN A 64 24.49 55.19 -7.34
N GLY A 65 24.63 54.06 -8.03
CA GLY A 65 25.78 53.77 -8.87
C GLY A 65 25.39 52.86 -10.03
N SER A 66 25.11 53.48 -11.19
CA SER A 66 24.93 52.81 -12.46
C SER A 66 26.17 51.98 -12.79
N SER A 67 26.10 50.67 -12.54
CA SER A 67 27.06 49.70 -13.06
C SER A 67 26.27 48.66 -13.83
N SER A 68 26.35 48.78 -15.16
CA SER A 68 25.90 47.78 -16.10
C SER A 68 26.57 46.44 -15.78
N VAL A 69 25.85 45.56 -15.07
CA VAL A 69 26.26 44.17 -14.91
C VAL A 69 26.25 43.54 -16.30
N SER A 70 27.45 43.33 -16.83
CA SER A 70 27.69 42.57 -18.05
C SER A 70 27.06 41.19 -17.93
N VAL A 71 26.37 40.77 -18.99
CA VAL A 71 25.61 39.52 -19.16
C VAL A 71 26.50 38.25 -19.05
N GLU A 72 27.79 38.38 -18.73
CA GLU A 72 28.76 37.27 -18.70
C GLU A 72 28.79 36.48 -17.38
N ASP A 73 28.28 37.04 -16.27
CA ASP A 73 28.30 36.39 -14.95
C ASP A 73 27.15 35.36 -14.77
N GLU A 74 26.27 35.19 -15.77
CA GLU A 74 25.14 34.26 -15.75
C GLU A 74 25.51 32.78 -16.04
N SER A 75 26.78 32.51 -16.34
CA SER A 75 27.29 31.21 -16.83
C SER A 75 27.97 30.32 -15.76
N ALA A 76 28.19 30.83 -14.54
CA ALA A 76 29.15 30.26 -13.59
C ALA A 76 28.85 28.84 -13.04
N HIS A 77 27.65 28.28 -13.20
CA HIS A 77 27.26 27.02 -12.52
C HIS A 77 27.02 25.81 -13.45
N VAL A 78 26.89 26.02 -14.76
CA VAL A 78 26.75 24.93 -15.72
C VAL A 78 27.89 25.03 -16.71
N MET A 79 28.85 24.11 -16.61
CA MET A 79 30.04 24.13 -17.46
C MET A 79 29.72 23.59 -18.86
N GLN A 80 30.17 24.32 -19.88
CA GLN A 80 30.22 23.80 -21.23
C GLN A 80 31.58 23.12 -21.42
N PHE A 81 31.56 21.82 -21.72
CA PHE A 81 32.76 21.02 -21.92
C PHE A 81 33.00 20.73 -23.41
N LYS A 82 34.24 20.40 -23.76
CA LYS A 82 34.64 19.84 -25.05
C LYS A 82 34.76 18.32 -24.92
N TRP A 83 34.60 17.60 -26.02
CA TRP A 83 34.75 16.14 -26.01
C TRP A 83 36.14 15.68 -25.57
N ASN A 84 37.19 16.44 -25.93
CA ASN A 84 38.58 16.14 -25.60
C ASN A 84 38.91 16.35 -24.10
N ASP A 85 37.99 16.93 -23.33
CA ASP A 85 38.15 17.17 -21.90
C ASP A 85 38.00 15.87 -21.08
N PHE A 86 37.60 14.78 -21.73
CA PHE A 86 37.25 13.52 -21.09
C PHE A 86 38.06 12.35 -21.63
N LYS A 87 38.53 11.49 -20.71
CA LYS A 87 39.02 10.15 -21.02
C LYS A 87 37.86 9.15 -20.89
N ILE A 88 37.37 8.64 -22.01
CA ILE A 88 36.27 7.65 -22.04
C ILE A 88 36.79 6.31 -21.51
N LEU A 89 36.01 5.66 -20.65
CA LEU A 89 36.27 4.33 -20.14
C LEU A 89 35.52 3.30 -20.99
N ASP A 90 36.12 2.13 -21.23
CA ASP A 90 35.56 1.04 -22.05
C ASP A 90 34.31 0.37 -21.42
N ARG A 91 33.93 0.76 -20.20
CA ARG A 91 32.76 0.24 -19.50
C ARG A 91 31.54 1.09 -19.84
N VAL A 92 30.66 0.55 -20.68
CA VAL A 92 29.29 1.04 -20.77
C VAL A 92 28.60 0.69 -19.46
N SER A 93 28.25 1.70 -18.68
CA SER A 93 27.64 1.52 -17.37
C SER A 93 26.38 0.63 -17.45
N ILE A 94 26.53 -0.63 -17.04
CA ILE A 94 25.44 -1.61 -17.01
C ILE A 94 24.40 -1.04 -16.04
N GLY A 95 23.17 -0.80 -16.52
CA GLY A 95 22.09 -0.30 -15.66
C GLY A 95 21.75 1.19 -15.77
N HIS A 96 22.50 1.97 -16.54
CA HIS A 96 22.09 3.31 -16.99
C HIS A 96 21.37 3.26 -18.34
N GLY A 97 20.73 2.12 -18.65
CA GLY A 97 20.04 1.85 -19.91
C GLY A 97 19.34 3.10 -20.43
N GLY A 98 19.97 3.72 -21.42
CA GLY A 98 19.39 4.83 -22.15
C GLY A 98 18.09 4.33 -22.77
N ARG A 99 17.15 5.25 -22.95
CA ARG A 99 16.10 5.00 -23.94
C ARG A 99 16.77 4.68 -25.30
N ALA A 100 16.04 4.07 -26.22
CA ALA A 100 16.61 3.73 -27.55
C ALA A 100 17.24 4.92 -28.30
N ASP A 101 16.93 6.15 -27.88
CA ASP A 101 17.47 7.41 -28.39
C ASP A 101 18.69 7.98 -27.61
N GLU A 102 19.28 7.24 -26.66
CA GLU A 102 20.35 7.71 -25.76
C GLU A 102 21.52 6.70 -25.66
N LEU A 103 22.76 7.20 -25.73
CA LEU A 103 23.98 6.41 -25.48
C LEU A 103 24.68 6.93 -24.21
N VAL A 104 25.18 6.03 -23.37
CA VAL A 104 25.77 6.38 -22.07
C VAL A 104 27.19 5.85 -21.97
N PHE A 105 28.14 6.72 -21.61
CA PHE A 105 29.55 6.40 -21.44
C PHE A 105 30.01 6.83 -20.05
N GLU A 106 30.86 6.03 -19.40
CA GLU A 106 31.63 6.49 -18.24
C GLU A 106 32.90 7.18 -18.73
N ALA A 107 33.27 8.28 -18.11
CA ALA A 107 34.47 9.02 -18.46
C ALA A 107 35.11 9.68 -17.24
N VAL A 108 36.38 10.06 -17.34
CA VAL A 108 37.10 10.83 -16.31
C VAL A 108 37.46 12.19 -16.87
N VAL A 109 37.17 13.25 -16.11
CA VAL A 109 37.51 14.63 -16.51
C VAL A 109 39.01 14.85 -16.37
N GLN A 110 39.65 15.33 -17.44
CA GLN A 110 41.09 15.57 -17.53
C GLN A 110 41.47 17.06 -17.41
N VAL A 111 40.50 17.95 -17.24
CA VAL A 111 40.72 19.41 -17.16
C VAL A 111 41.24 19.79 -15.77
N PRO A 112 42.51 20.26 -15.63
CA PRO A 112 43.13 20.52 -14.34
C PRO A 112 42.45 21.64 -13.53
N ASP A 113 41.95 22.66 -14.22
CA ASP A 113 41.33 23.84 -13.60
C ASP A 113 39.84 23.62 -13.25
N SER A 114 39.29 22.46 -13.57
CA SER A 114 37.89 22.12 -13.28
C SER A 114 37.75 21.57 -11.86
N PRO A 115 36.67 21.92 -11.12
CA PRO A 115 36.38 21.30 -9.82
C PRO A 115 36.13 19.78 -9.90
N LEU A 116 36.04 19.23 -11.12
CA LEU A 116 35.80 17.80 -11.39
C LEU A 116 37.07 17.06 -11.86
N PHE A 117 38.26 17.66 -11.77
CA PHE A 117 39.50 17.02 -12.22
C PHE A 117 39.70 15.63 -11.58
N ASN A 118 40.02 14.63 -12.39
CA ASN A 118 40.13 13.21 -12.00
C ASN A 118 38.86 12.58 -11.41
N GLN A 119 37.71 13.25 -11.51
CA GLN A 119 36.44 12.69 -11.07
C GLN A 119 35.78 11.87 -12.19
N GLY A 120 35.17 10.74 -11.82
CA GLY A 120 34.34 9.95 -12.72
C GLY A 120 33.01 10.65 -13.01
N VAL A 121 32.69 10.80 -14.29
CA VAL A 121 31.45 11.38 -14.80
C VAL A 121 30.80 10.42 -15.79
N VAL A 122 29.51 10.64 -16.04
CA VAL A 122 28.74 9.92 -17.05
C VAL A 122 28.34 10.89 -18.14
N LEU A 123 28.68 10.52 -19.38
CA LEU A 123 28.36 11.24 -20.60
C LEU A 123 27.14 10.57 -21.25
N ARG A 124 26.03 11.30 -21.31
CA ARG A 124 24.78 10.83 -21.94
C ARG A 124 24.58 11.55 -23.27
N LYS A 125 24.92 10.88 -24.37
CA LYS A 125 24.77 11.38 -25.75
C LYS A 125 23.33 11.19 -26.21
N LEU A 126 22.69 12.28 -26.64
CA LEU A 126 21.28 12.32 -27.03
C LEU A 126 21.19 12.36 -28.57
N ASN A 127 20.80 11.23 -29.17
CA ASN A 127 20.89 11.06 -30.63
C ASN A 127 19.69 11.66 -31.38
N THR A 128 18.49 11.62 -30.80
CA THR A 128 17.29 12.15 -31.47
C THR A 128 17.03 13.61 -31.11
N THR A 129 16.36 14.34 -32.02
CA THR A 129 15.93 15.72 -31.78
C THR A 129 15.05 15.85 -30.52
N HIS A 130 14.21 14.86 -30.26
CA HIS A 130 13.38 14.80 -29.05
C HIS A 130 14.23 14.61 -27.79
N ALA A 131 15.20 13.69 -27.79
CA ALA A 131 16.14 13.50 -26.68
C ALA A 131 16.91 14.79 -26.39
N GLN A 132 17.43 15.45 -27.42
CA GLN A 132 18.20 16.68 -27.29
C GLN A 132 17.37 17.83 -26.70
N ARG A 133 16.09 17.97 -27.08
CA ARG A 133 15.17 18.94 -26.45
C ARG A 133 15.03 18.68 -24.95
N ARG A 134 14.88 17.41 -24.54
CA ARG A 134 14.85 17.04 -23.10
C ARG A 134 16.17 17.40 -22.41
N GLY A 135 17.30 17.16 -23.07
CA GLY A 135 18.61 17.51 -22.53
C GLY A 135 18.79 19.01 -22.31
N ARG A 136 18.45 19.83 -23.31
CA ARG A 136 18.48 21.30 -23.21
C ARG A 136 17.57 21.81 -22.10
N ARG A 137 16.35 21.27 -22.01
CA ARG A 137 15.42 21.60 -20.93
C ARG A 137 15.93 21.20 -19.54
N ALA A 138 16.68 20.10 -19.41
CA ALA A 138 17.32 19.73 -18.15
C ALA A 138 18.29 20.82 -17.66
N ILE A 139 19.07 21.40 -18.58
CA ILE A 139 19.98 22.50 -18.29
C ILE A 139 19.22 23.77 -17.91
N GLU A 140 18.12 24.09 -18.59
CA GLU A 140 17.26 25.23 -18.23
C GLU A 140 16.67 25.08 -16.82
N VAL A 141 16.18 23.89 -16.48
CA VAL A 141 15.67 23.59 -15.13
C VAL A 141 16.78 23.75 -14.09
N LEU A 142 18.00 23.29 -14.40
CA LEU A 142 19.16 23.48 -13.54
C LEU A 142 19.48 24.96 -13.33
N LYS A 143 19.53 25.76 -14.41
CA LYS A 143 19.74 27.21 -14.31
C LYS A 143 18.68 27.87 -13.42
N LYS A 144 17.41 27.45 -13.51
CA LYS A 144 16.33 27.93 -12.63
C LYS A 144 16.52 27.54 -11.17
N LEU A 145 16.99 26.32 -10.89
CA LEU A 145 17.29 25.87 -9.52
C LEU A 145 18.44 26.67 -8.91
N VAL A 146 19.52 26.90 -9.67
CA VAL A 146 20.66 27.72 -9.25
C VAL A 146 20.23 29.16 -8.98
N ARG A 147 19.40 29.77 -9.84
CA ARG A 147 18.85 31.12 -9.63
C ARG A 147 18.09 31.25 -8.30
N ARG A 148 17.50 30.17 -7.80
CA ARG A 148 16.81 30.13 -6.49
C ARG A 148 17.77 29.90 -5.31
N ARG A 149 19.09 29.92 -5.53
CA ARG A 149 20.17 29.53 -4.58
C ARG A 149 20.02 28.12 -4.03
N LEU A 150 19.42 27.22 -4.83
CA LEU A 150 19.18 25.84 -4.43
C LEU A 150 20.29 24.94 -4.98
N LEU A 151 21.11 24.41 -4.07
CA LEU A 151 22.08 23.37 -4.40
C LEU A 151 21.35 22.03 -4.65
N TYR A 152 22.02 21.10 -5.35
CA TYR A 152 21.49 19.75 -5.50
C TYR A 152 21.25 19.12 -4.13
N HIS A 153 20.06 18.58 -3.92
CA HIS A 153 19.78 17.72 -2.78
C HIS A 153 20.49 16.38 -3.01
N SER A 154 21.01 15.75 -1.95
CA SER A 154 21.75 14.47 -2.07
C SER A 154 20.96 13.39 -2.82
N TYR A 155 19.62 13.45 -2.72
CA TYR A 155 18.66 12.56 -3.36
C TYR A 155 18.34 12.90 -4.83
N SER A 156 19.06 13.83 -5.46
CA SER A 156 18.89 14.20 -6.87
C SER A 156 20.20 14.02 -7.64
N MET A 157 20.11 13.57 -8.89
CA MET A 157 21.28 13.36 -9.73
C MET A 157 21.88 14.69 -10.14
N GLN A 158 23.16 14.89 -9.82
CA GLN A 158 23.88 16.13 -10.13
C GLN A 158 24.29 16.16 -11.60
N VAL A 159 23.76 17.13 -12.35
CA VAL A 159 24.22 17.48 -13.70
C VAL A 159 25.26 18.57 -13.57
N HIS A 160 26.45 18.32 -14.09
CA HIS A 160 27.60 19.22 -14.02
C HIS A 160 27.71 20.14 -15.23
N GLY A 161 27.22 19.69 -16.39
CA GLY A 161 27.39 20.45 -17.63
C GLY A 161 26.84 19.77 -18.86
N TYR A 162 27.20 20.31 -20.02
CA TYR A 162 26.84 19.77 -21.33
C TYR A 162 27.99 19.94 -22.33
N ILE A 163 27.96 19.12 -23.40
CA ILE A 163 28.83 19.23 -24.57
C ILE A 163 27.91 19.52 -25.76
N SER A 164 28.24 20.56 -26.52
CA SER A 164 27.55 20.91 -27.77
C SER A 164 28.58 21.15 -28.86
N ASN A 165 28.55 20.35 -29.94
CA ASN A 165 29.37 20.62 -31.12
C ASN A 165 28.61 21.54 -32.06
N SER A 166 28.91 22.85 -32.02
CA SER A 166 28.29 23.84 -32.91
C SER A 166 29.14 24.19 -34.14
N LEU A 167 30.40 23.76 -34.26
CA LEU A 167 31.30 24.42 -35.22
C LEU A 167 31.95 23.57 -36.33
N ARG A 168 32.27 22.28 -36.18
CA ARG A 168 32.96 21.52 -37.26
C ARG A 168 32.83 19.99 -37.15
N SER A 169 31.80 19.40 -37.76
CA SER A 169 31.73 18.00 -38.24
C SER A 169 30.31 17.72 -38.77
N ASP A 170 30.16 16.75 -39.68
CA ASP A 170 28.94 16.35 -40.43
C ASP A 170 27.66 16.01 -39.62
N ASP A 171 27.61 16.31 -38.32
CA ASP A 171 26.47 16.05 -37.45
C ASP A 171 26.14 17.30 -36.59
N PRO A 172 25.41 18.29 -37.15
CA PRO A 172 25.16 19.61 -36.53
C PRO A 172 24.33 19.59 -35.24
N TYR A 173 23.97 18.41 -34.75
CA TYR A 173 22.92 18.23 -33.75
C TYR A 173 23.35 17.41 -32.53
N SER A 174 24.60 16.98 -32.40
CA SER A 174 25.00 16.17 -31.24
C SER A 174 25.01 16.97 -29.93
N PHE A 175 24.18 16.55 -28.96
CA PHE A 175 24.12 17.14 -27.61
C PHE A 175 24.34 16.05 -26.56
N THR A 176 25.29 16.28 -25.66
CA THR A 176 25.64 15.32 -24.60
C THR A 176 25.51 15.99 -23.24
N LEU A 177 24.83 15.33 -22.30
CA LEU A 177 24.77 15.77 -20.91
C LEU A 177 25.90 15.14 -20.09
N VAL A 178 26.50 15.94 -19.21
CA VAL A 178 27.54 15.50 -18.28
C VAL A 178 26.94 15.49 -16.87
N HIS A 179 26.85 14.31 -16.26
CA HIS A 179 26.34 14.15 -14.91
C HIS A 179 27.26 13.29 -14.04
N GLY A 180 27.10 13.37 -12.72
CA GLY A 180 27.94 12.65 -11.77
C GLY A 180 27.87 11.12 -11.99
N CYS A 181 29.03 10.46 -11.88
CA CYS A 181 29.08 9.00 -11.84
C CYS A 181 28.80 8.51 -10.42
N HIS A 182 27.80 7.65 -10.28
CA HIS A 182 27.41 7.07 -9.01
C HIS A 182 27.49 5.53 -9.00
N GLY A 183 28.10 4.92 -10.02
CA GLY A 183 28.29 3.45 -10.10
C GLY A 183 26.98 2.65 -9.94
N SER A 184 25.86 3.22 -10.38
CA SER A 184 24.53 2.90 -9.85
C SER A 184 23.60 2.24 -10.87
N PHE A 185 23.14 1.01 -10.59
CA PHE A 185 22.01 0.44 -11.32
C PHE A 185 20.72 1.22 -11.01
N SER A 186 19.87 1.42 -12.02
CA SER A 186 18.49 1.88 -11.77
C SER A 186 17.73 0.83 -10.95
N ILE A 187 16.69 1.23 -10.22
CA ILE A 187 15.82 0.28 -9.48
C ILE A 187 15.24 -0.80 -10.43
N ARG A 188 14.92 -0.45 -11.68
CA ARG A 188 14.45 -1.43 -12.68
C ARG A 188 15.43 -2.59 -12.86
N HIS A 189 16.71 -2.27 -13.06
CA HIS A 189 17.77 -3.26 -13.27
C HIS A 189 18.00 -4.10 -12.02
N TRP A 190 17.98 -3.50 -10.83
CA TRP A 190 18.04 -4.23 -9.56
C TRP A 190 16.92 -5.27 -9.46
N LEU A 191 15.67 -4.90 -9.72
CA LEU A 191 14.53 -5.81 -9.63
C LEU A 191 14.55 -6.95 -10.66
N GLN A 192 15.39 -6.88 -11.70
CA GLN A 192 15.56 -7.94 -12.70
C GLN A 192 16.66 -8.94 -12.34
N GLN A 193 17.49 -8.65 -11.33
CA GLN A 193 18.52 -9.58 -10.86
C GLN A 193 17.90 -10.65 -9.95
N SER A 194 18.39 -11.90 -10.04
CA SER A 194 17.95 -13.02 -9.19
C SER A 194 18.23 -12.77 -7.71
N ASP A 195 19.43 -12.28 -7.40
CA ASP A 195 19.94 -12.12 -6.02
C ASP A 195 20.01 -10.65 -5.61
N TRP A 196 19.02 -9.86 -6.05
CA TRP A 196 18.99 -8.42 -5.81
C TRP A 196 18.90 -8.07 -4.33
N LEU A 197 18.19 -8.88 -3.52
CA LEU A 197 17.88 -8.55 -2.13
C LEU A 197 19.15 -8.52 -1.25
N PRO A 198 19.97 -9.59 -1.15
CA PRO A 198 21.18 -9.55 -0.31
C PRO A 198 22.22 -8.57 -0.84
N THR A 199 22.38 -8.49 -2.17
CA THR A 199 23.34 -7.60 -2.82
C THR A 199 23.01 -6.13 -2.57
N LEU A 200 21.71 -5.79 -2.59
CA LEU A 200 21.27 -4.43 -2.30
C LEU A 200 21.40 -4.08 -0.81
N GLU A 201 21.15 -5.01 0.11
CA GLU A 201 21.38 -4.78 1.54
C GLU A 201 22.84 -4.47 1.84
N ALA A 202 23.76 -5.21 1.23
CA ALA A 202 25.20 -4.95 1.32
C ALA A 202 25.58 -3.60 0.71
N THR A 203 25.01 -3.25 -0.45
CA THR A 203 25.25 -1.96 -1.13
C THR A 203 24.79 -0.77 -0.28
N LEU A 204 23.68 -0.92 0.46
CA LEU A 204 23.17 0.08 1.38
C LEU A 204 23.78 -0.01 2.80
N ALA A 205 24.72 -0.94 3.02
CA ALA A 205 25.37 -1.25 4.29
C ALA A 205 24.38 -1.44 5.46
N LEU A 206 23.32 -2.23 5.24
CA LEU A 206 22.25 -2.45 6.23
C LEU A 206 22.55 -3.57 7.25
N ASP A 207 23.75 -4.16 7.18
CA ASP A 207 24.10 -5.45 7.79
C ASP A 207 24.33 -5.41 9.31
N GLU A 208 24.68 -4.28 9.92
CA GLU A 208 24.96 -4.23 11.38
C GLU A 208 23.69 -4.12 12.27
N GLU A 209 22.56 -3.63 11.72
CA GLU A 209 21.28 -3.57 12.44
C GLU A 209 20.38 -4.80 12.21
N SER A 210 20.89 -5.80 11.48
CA SER A 210 20.20 -7.04 11.04
C SER A 210 19.56 -7.85 12.19
N PHE A 211 20.01 -7.68 13.43
CA PHE A 211 19.47 -8.37 14.61
C PHE A 211 18.38 -7.60 15.36
N ARG A 212 18.15 -6.31 15.10
CA ARG A 212 17.12 -5.53 15.79
C ARG A 212 15.77 -5.71 15.10
N ARG A 213 15.10 -6.84 15.34
CA ARG A 213 13.71 -7.18 14.92
C ARG A 213 12.80 -5.94 14.75
N VAL A 214 12.68 -5.42 13.52
CA VAL A 214 11.69 -4.38 13.17
C VAL A 214 10.54 -5.04 12.42
N GLY A 215 9.73 -5.81 13.14
CA GLY A 215 8.51 -6.38 12.58
C GLY A 215 8.02 -7.60 13.36
N ASP A 216 6.71 -7.82 13.29
CA ASP A 216 6.08 -9.07 13.71
C ASP A 216 6.54 -10.17 12.76
N ASP A 217 7.24 -11.20 13.26
CA ASP A 217 7.71 -12.34 12.44
C ASP A 217 6.57 -13.32 12.09
N THR A 218 5.33 -12.99 12.44
CA THR A 218 4.18 -13.90 12.39
C THR A 218 3.69 -14.23 10.99
N THR A 219 3.94 -13.40 9.97
CA THR A 219 3.44 -13.61 8.60
C THR A 219 4.55 -13.49 7.55
N GLY A 220 4.92 -14.60 6.88
CA GLY A 220 5.89 -14.62 5.77
C GLY A 220 7.37 -14.72 6.16
N GLY A 221 7.68 -14.82 7.45
CA GLY A 221 9.02 -15.08 7.95
C GLY A 221 10.03 -13.93 7.76
N PRO A 222 11.33 -14.20 8.00
CA PRO A 222 12.38 -13.18 8.04
C PRO A 222 12.68 -12.57 6.66
N ALA A 223 12.49 -13.31 5.57
CA ALA A 223 12.70 -12.83 4.20
C ALA A 223 11.72 -11.69 3.86
N VAL A 224 10.44 -11.85 4.16
CA VAL A 224 9.41 -10.81 3.98
C VAL A 224 9.71 -9.59 4.87
N SER A 225 10.22 -9.80 6.09
CA SER A 225 10.65 -8.71 6.97
C SER A 225 11.81 -7.89 6.39
N ARG A 226 12.83 -8.56 5.84
CA ARG A 226 13.98 -7.93 5.17
C ARG A 226 13.55 -7.13 3.94
N GLN A 227 12.77 -7.74 3.05
CA GLN A 227 12.26 -7.08 1.85
C GLN A 227 11.38 -5.86 2.18
N LEU A 228 10.48 -5.98 3.16
CA LEU A 228 9.67 -4.85 3.62
C LEU A 228 10.53 -3.70 4.18
N ARG A 229 11.60 -3.99 4.94
CA ARG A 229 12.53 -2.97 5.45
C ARG A 229 13.20 -2.22 4.30
N LEU A 230 13.73 -2.95 3.32
CA LEU A 230 14.34 -2.36 2.14
C LEU A 230 13.36 -1.48 1.36
N ILE A 231 12.16 -1.99 1.06
CA ILE A 231 11.13 -1.23 0.34
C ILE A 231 10.78 0.07 1.08
N ARG A 232 10.69 0.05 2.42
CA ARG A 232 10.45 1.27 3.21
C ARG A 232 11.57 2.29 3.06
N ILE A 233 12.82 1.86 3.12
CA ILE A 233 13.99 2.74 2.95
C ILE A 233 13.95 3.37 1.56
N LEU A 234 13.81 2.54 0.51
CA LEU A 234 13.76 3.00 -0.87
C LEU A 234 12.59 3.97 -1.11
N MET A 235 11.39 3.65 -0.62
CA MET A 235 10.23 4.52 -0.74
C MET A 235 10.41 5.84 0.00
N ARG A 236 11.03 5.82 1.19
CA ARG A 236 11.31 7.02 1.97
C ARG A 236 12.29 7.92 1.23
N ASP A 237 13.39 7.36 0.73
CA ASP A 237 14.42 8.11 0.01
C ASP A 237 13.87 8.72 -1.28
N LEU A 238 13.07 7.95 -2.04
CA LEU A 238 12.35 8.44 -3.21
C LEU A 238 11.43 9.62 -2.85
N LEU A 239 10.60 9.47 -1.81
CA LEU A 239 9.68 10.53 -1.38
C LEU A 239 10.40 11.76 -0.84
N ILE A 240 11.56 11.62 -0.20
CA ILE A 240 12.39 12.75 0.22
C ILE A 240 12.86 13.55 -1.02
N GLY A 241 13.39 12.86 -2.03
CA GLY A 241 13.81 13.49 -3.28
C GLY A 241 12.67 14.18 -4.03
N VAL A 242 11.49 13.55 -4.10
CA VAL A 242 10.30 14.16 -4.74
C VAL A 242 9.75 15.32 -3.92
N ASN A 243 9.70 15.20 -2.59
CA ASN A 243 9.27 16.27 -1.70
C ASN A 243 10.18 17.50 -1.83
N TYR A 244 11.49 17.29 -1.98
CA TYR A 244 12.44 18.37 -2.29
C TYR A 244 12.01 19.13 -3.54
N LEU A 245 11.79 18.44 -4.66
CA LEU A 245 11.35 19.09 -5.92
C LEU A 245 10.03 19.86 -5.73
N HIS A 246 9.03 19.22 -5.11
CA HIS A 246 7.71 19.82 -4.91
C HIS A 246 7.73 21.05 -3.99
N SER A 247 8.56 21.02 -2.94
CA SER A 247 8.74 22.17 -2.04
C SER A 247 9.39 23.37 -2.74
N HIS A 248 10.21 23.11 -3.77
CA HIS A 248 10.90 24.14 -4.55
C HIS A 248 10.17 24.52 -5.84
N GLY A 249 8.91 24.11 -6.01
CA GLY A 249 8.08 24.56 -7.12
C GLY A 249 8.27 23.77 -8.43
N LEU A 250 8.86 22.57 -8.38
CA LEU A 250 9.07 21.73 -9.54
C LEU A 250 8.32 20.40 -9.41
N ALA A 251 7.72 19.92 -10.50
CA ALA A 251 7.36 18.52 -10.66
C ALA A 251 8.38 17.82 -11.54
N HIS A 252 8.68 16.56 -11.23
CA HIS A 252 9.57 15.76 -12.06
C HIS A 252 8.88 15.36 -13.38
N THR A 253 7.60 15.00 -13.35
CA THR A 253 6.74 14.59 -14.48
C THR A 253 7.17 13.35 -15.25
N GLU A 254 8.23 12.67 -14.79
CA GLU A 254 8.78 11.49 -15.47
C GLU A 254 9.31 10.47 -14.45
N LEU A 255 8.66 10.33 -13.31
CA LEU A 255 9.06 9.35 -12.30
C LEU A 255 8.78 7.92 -12.79
N ARG A 256 9.83 7.12 -12.94
CA ARG A 256 9.81 5.72 -13.41
C ARG A 256 10.96 4.98 -12.74
N LEU A 257 10.87 3.65 -12.64
CA LEU A 257 11.94 2.81 -12.06
C LEU A 257 13.29 2.93 -12.81
N GLU A 258 13.24 3.31 -14.09
CA GLU A 258 14.42 3.57 -14.94
C GLU A 258 15.14 4.85 -14.55
N ASN A 259 14.41 5.84 -14.05
CA ASN A 259 14.91 7.18 -13.77
C ASN A 259 15.32 7.33 -12.30
N VAL A 260 15.47 6.23 -11.57
CA VAL A 260 15.80 6.26 -10.14
C VAL A 260 16.92 5.28 -9.89
N HIS A 261 18.03 5.79 -9.37
CA HIS A 261 19.30 5.08 -9.25
C HIS A 261 19.69 4.92 -7.79
N ILE A 262 20.41 3.85 -7.46
CA ILE A 262 20.91 3.61 -6.11
C ILE A 262 22.39 3.96 -6.05
N SER A 263 22.77 4.98 -5.28
CA SER A 263 24.17 5.37 -5.12
C SER A 263 24.81 4.50 -4.01
N PRO A 264 25.81 3.65 -4.32
CA PRO A 264 26.56 2.92 -3.31
C PRO A 264 27.37 3.86 -2.40
N VAL A 265 27.86 4.97 -2.96
CA VAL A 265 28.67 5.97 -2.23
C VAL A 265 27.83 6.66 -1.17
N ASP A 266 26.65 7.13 -1.56
CA ASP A 266 25.78 7.88 -0.64
C ASP A 266 24.82 6.98 0.16
N ARG A 267 24.77 5.67 -0.18
CA ARG A 267 23.90 4.65 0.43
C ARG A 267 22.42 5.01 0.43
N HIS A 268 21.96 5.75 -0.58
CA HIS A 268 20.56 6.10 -0.79
C HIS A 268 20.21 6.28 -2.27
N ILE A 269 18.92 6.41 -2.55
CA ILE A 269 18.41 6.64 -3.90
C ILE A 269 18.69 8.07 -4.38
N LYS A 270 19.05 8.19 -5.67
CA LYS A 270 19.02 9.44 -6.43
C LYS A 270 17.93 9.43 -7.49
N VAL A 271 17.06 10.42 -7.42
CA VAL A 271 16.07 10.74 -8.45
C VAL A 271 16.83 11.30 -9.67
N GLY A 272 16.51 10.77 -10.84
CA GLY A 272 17.23 10.99 -12.08
C GLY A 272 17.07 12.38 -12.69
N ILE A 273 17.56 12.53 -13.91
CA ILE A 273 17.74 13.81 -14.59
C ILE A 273 16.38 14.49 -14.86
N LEU A 274 16.28 15.77 -14.49
CA LEU A 274 15.08 16.60 -14.54
C LEU A 274 14.72 17.11 -15.95
N GLY A 275 15.04 16.36 -17.01
CA GLY A 275 14.87 16.82 -18.41
C GLY A 275 13.43 17.13 -18.82
N ASN A 276 12.44 16.50 -18.19
CA ASN A 276 11.03 16.81 -18.41
C ASN A 276 10.41 17.65 -17.29
N ALA A 277 11.19 18.02 -16.27
CA ALA A 277 10.62 18.68 -15.10
C ALA A 277 9.83 19.93 -15.48
N ALA A 278 8.72 20.12 -14.78
CA ALA A 278 7.79 21.21 -15.02
C ALA A 278 7.81 22.17 -13.84
N ASP A 279 7.94 23.45 -14.12
CA ASP A 279 7.81 24.51 -13.12
C ASP A 279 6.32 24.75 -12.82
N PHE A 280 6.00 24.89 -11.54
CA PHE A 280 4.66 25.23 -11.08
C PHE A 280 4.23 26.62 -11.52
N TYR A 281 5.19 27.54 -11.63
CA TYR A 281 4.96 28.96 -11.88
C TYR A 281 5.32 29.40 -13.30
N GLY A 282 5.47 28.46 -14.26
CA GLY A 282 6.01 28.77 -15.58
C GLY A 282 5.35 29.98 -16.25
N ASP A 283 6.17 30.77 -16.96
CA ASP A 283 5.88 32.01 -17.69
C ASP A 283 4.87 31.81 -18.84
N GLY A 284 3.62 31.47 -18.51
CA GLY A 284 2.51 31.54 -19.45
C GLY A 284 2.04 33.00 -19.58
N PRO A 285 1.57 33.43 -20.77
CA PRO A 285 1.04 34.78 -20.94
C PRO A 285 -0.07 35.00 -19.91
N SER A 286 0.09 36.10 -19.18
CA SER A 286 -0.76 36.64 -18.13
C SER A 286 -2.24 36.60 -18.52
N SER A 287 -2.88 35.46 -18.28
CA SER A 287 -4.33 35.36 -18.16
C SER A 287 -4.62 35.03 -16.70
N SER A 288 -5.01 36.09 -16.00
CA SER A 288 -5.50 36.12 -14.63
C SER A 288 -6.50 35.00 -14.38
N ASN A 289 -6.10 33.99 -13.59
CA ASN A 289 -6.99 33.22 -12.73
C ASN A 289 -6.11 32.45 -11.72
N ALA A 290 -5.90 33.01 -10.52
CA ALA A 290 -5.14 32.36 -9.44
C ALA A 290 -5.67 30.95 -9.10
N TYR A 291 -6.95 30.69 -9.38
CA TYR A 291 -7.59 29.38 -9.28
C TYR A 291 -7.02 28.34 -10.26
N SER A 292 -6.70 28.70 -11.50
CA SER A 292 -6.18 27.76 -12.51
C SER A 292 -4.73 27.34 -12.24
N THR A 293 -3.93 28.22 -11.63
CA THR A 293 -2.53 27.96 -11.27
C THR A 293 -2.42 26.95 -10.12
N MET A 294 -3.29 27.07 -9.11
CA MET A 294 -3.35 26.12 -7.99
C MET A 294 -3.79 24.73 -8.44
N ASP A 295 -4.77 24.66 -9.35
CA ASP A 295 -5.18 23.40 -9.98
C ASP A 295 -4.03 22.77 -10.77
N ARG A 296 -3.27 23.56 -11.54
CA ARG A 296 -2.12 23.05 -12.30
C ARG A 296 -1.04 22.46 -11.38
N ARG A 297 -0.67 23.17 -10.31
CA ARG A 297 0.31 22.69 -9.31
C ARG A 297 -0.17 21.38 -8.67
N GLN A 298 -1.42 21.34 -8.21
CA GLN A 298 -1.99 20.16 -7.57
C GLN A 298 -2.02 18.96 -8.54
N MET A 299 -2.36 19.20 -9.81
CA MET A 299 -2.39 18.16 -10.84
C MET A 299 -1.00 17.58 -11.12
N MET A 300 0.04 18.42 -11.19
CA MET A 300 1.42 17.98 -11.42
C MET A 300 1.98 17.20 -10.22
N ILE A 301 1.77 17.70 -9.00
CA ILE A 301 2.14 16.98 -7.76
C ILE A 301 1.44 15.63 -7.72
N ALA A 302 0.13 15.63 -7.96
CA ALA A 302 -0.63 14.40 -7.97
C ALA A 302 -0.07 13.44 -9.04
N PHE A 303 0.24 13.90 -10.25
CA PHE A 303 0.80 13.05 -11.31
C PHE A 303 2.07 12.33 -10.85
N ASP A 304 3.03 13.06 -10.27
CA ASP A 304 4.25 12.47 -9.71
C ASP A 304 3.94 11.43 -8.63
N MET A 305 3.02 11.74 -7.72
CA MET A 305 2.61 10.81 -6.65
C MET A 305 1.97 9.52 -7.18
N ARG A 306 1.28 9.59 -8.32
CA ARG A 306 0.74 8.39 -8.99
C ARG A 306 1.86 7.51 -9.53
N CYS A 307 2.86 8.12 -10.14
CA CYS A 307 4.04 7.42 -10.62
C CYS A 307 4.81 6.75 -9.48
N VAL A 308 4.97 7.44 -8.34
CA VAL A 308 5.54 6.86 -7.11
C VAL A 308 4.72 5.64 -6.66
N GLY A 309 3.38 5.71 -6.72
CA GLY A 309 2.51 4.56 -6.44
C GLY A 309 2.75 3.37 -7.37
N PHE A 310 2.93 3.58 -8.67
CA PHE A 310 3.27 2.51 -9.61
C PHE A 310 4.67 1.93 -9.37
N MET A 311 5.64 2.77 -8.99
CA MET A 311 6.95 2.29 -8.59
C MET A 311 6.89 1.44 -7.32
N MET A 312 6.14 1.88 -6.30
CA MET A 312 5.88 1.11 -5.09
C MET A 312 5.26 -0.25 -5.42
N ALA A 313 4.22 -0.26 -6.27
CA ALA A 313 3.55 -1.49 -6.68
C ALA A 313 4.53 -2.48 -7.31
N LYS A 314 5.39 -2.02 -8.22
CA LYS A 314 6.39 -2.87 -8.91
C LYS A 314 7.53 -3.34 -8.01
N MET A 315 7.95 -2.53 -7.04
CA MET A 315 8.96 -2.93 -6.04
C MET A 315 8.43 -4.00 -5.09
N VAL A 316 7.13 -3.96 -4.77
CA VAL A 316 6.49 -4.92 -3.85
C VAL A 316 6.01 -6.18 -4.58
N LEU A 317 5.36 -6.01 -5.73
CA LEU A 317 4.79 -7.06 -6.58
C LEU A 317 5.59 -7.11 -7.89
N GLN A 318 6.64 -7.93 -7.90
CA GLN A 318 7.57 -8.03 -9.04
C GLN A 318 6.89 -8.54 -10.32
N GLU A 319 5.77 -9.24 -10.20
CA GLU A 319 4.94 -9.68 -11.33
C GLU A 319 4.44 -8.51 -12.16
N LEU A 320 4.35 -7.30 -11.59
CA LEU A 320 4.00 -6.08 -12.33
C LEU A 320 5.13 -5.52 -13.20
N MET A 321 6.30 -6.15 -13.18
CA MET A 321 7.34 -5.90 -14.17
C MET A 321 6.95 -6.48 -15.55
N ASP A 322 6.10 -7.52 -15.59
CA ASP A 322 5.50 -8.02 -16.82
C ASP A 322 4.50 -6.98 -17.40
N PRO A 323 4.72 -6.49 -18.63
CA PRO A 323 3.80 -5.56 -19.30
C PRO A 323 2.36 -6.06 -19.40
N LEU A 324 2.13 -7.37 -19.53
CA LEU A 324 0.79 -7.96 -19.68
C LEU A 324 0.01 -7.87 -18.37
N ILE A 325 0.63 -8.26 -17.24
CA ILE A 325 0.03 -8.15 -15.91
C ILE A 325 -0.18 -6.68 -15.55
N PHE A 326 0.79 -5.82 -15.87
CA PHE A 326 0.66 -4.38 -15.64
C PHE A 326 -0.45 -3.74 -16.48
N SER A 327 -0.70 -4.23 -17.69
CA SER A 327 -1.83 -3.78 -18.52
C SER A 327 -3.18 -4.13 -17.88
N LYS A 328 -3.31 -5.32 -17.27
CA LYS A 328 -4.51 -5.70 -16.50
C LYS A 328 -4.76 -4.74 -15.34
N LEU A 329 -3.72 -4.34 -14.60
CA LEU A 329 -3.83 -3.33 -13.54
C LEU A 329 -4.28 -1.97 -14.09
N LYS A 330 -3.71 -1.51 -15.21
CA LYS A 330 -4.14 -0.25 -15.84
C LYS A 330 -5.59 -0.29 -16.28
N SER A 331 -6.03 -1.39 -16.89
CA SER A 331 -7.43 -1.62 -17.28
C SER A 331 -8.35 -1.59 -16.07
N PHE A 332 -7.96 -2.25 -14.97
CA PHE A 332 -8.68 -2.21 -13.70
C PHE A 332 -8.88 -0.77 -13.20
N LEU A 333 -7.84 0.07 -13.21
CA LEU A 333 -7.93 1.47 -12.80
C LEU A 333 -8.71 2.35 -13.79
N ALA A 334 -8.65 2.04 -15.09
CA ALA A 334 -9.36 2.78 -16.14
C ALA A 334 -10.89 2.58 -16.07
N LYS A 335 -11.34 1.40 -15.64
CA LYS A 335 -12.76 1.08 -15.40
C LYS A 335 -13.40 1.81 -14.20
N ARG A 336 -12.72 2.83 -13.65
CA ARG A 336 -13.14 3.62 -12.47
C ARG A 336 -13.36 2.79 -11.20
N ASN A 337 -12.74 1.61 -11.11
CA ASN A 337 -12.72 0.85 -9.88
C ASN A 337 -11.97 1.62 -8.78
N ASP A 338 -12.41 1.47 -7.54
CA ASP A 338 -11.75 2.09 -6.40
C ASP A 338 -10.40 1.39 -6.11
N PRO A 339 -9.26 2.11 -6.07
CA PRO A 339 -7.97 1.54 -5.69
C PRO A 339 -7.96 0.89 -4.30
N SER A 340 -8.97 1.14 -3.48
CA SER A 340 -9.12 0.49 -2.20
C SER A 340 -9.36 -1.03 -2.33
N SER A 341 -9.91 -1.51 -3.46
CA SER A 341 -10.13 -2.94 -3.73
C SER A 341 -8.95 -3.65 -4.41
N LEU A 342 -7.77 -3.02 -4.50
CA LEU A 342 -6.58 -3.62 -5.12
C LEU A 342 -6.20 -4.97 -4.51
N ARG A 343 -6.39 -5.16 -3.20
CA ARG A 343 -6.08 -6.43 -2.53
C ARG A 343 -6.86 -7.59 -3.17
N GLU A 344 -8.17 -7.43 -3.36
CA GLU A 344 -9.04 -8.45 -3.98
C GLU A 344 -8.64 -8.72 -5.42
N PHE A 345 -8.28 -7.67 -6.17
CA PHE A 345 -7.78 -7.80 -7.54
C PHE A 345 -6.46 -8.59 -7.59
N PHE A 346 -5.49 -8.30 -6.73
CA PHE A 346 -4.19 -8.97 -6.75
C PHE A 346 -4.23 -10.38 -6.18
N VAL A 347 -4.99 -10.63 -5.13
CA VAL A 347 -5.18 -11.99 -4.57
C VAL A 347 -5.75 -12.92 -5.64
N THR A 348 -6.70 -12.45 -6.46
CA THR A 348 -7.27 -13.26 -7.55
C THR A 348 -6.35 -13.37 -8.77
N THR A 349 -5.62 -12.30 -9.11
CA THR A 349 -4.78 -12.27 -10.32
C THR A 349 -3.43 -12.96 -10.14
N LEU A 350 -2.86 -12.93 -8.94
CA LEU A 350 -1.48 -13.36 -8.67
C LEU A 350 -1.38 -14.69 -7.91
N ASN A 351 -2.37 -15.08 -7.11
CA ASN A 351 -2.30 -16.31 -6.31
C ASN A 351 -2.69 -17.59 -7.08
N THR A 352 -2.81 -17.55 -8.41
CA THR A 352 -3.23 -18.73 -9.18
C THR A 352 -2.23 -19.89 -9.14
N ASN A 353 -0.97 -19.66 -8.72
CA ASN A 353 0.12 -20.62 -8.97
C ASN A 353 1.06 -20.95 -7.78
N SER A 354 0.84 -20.47 -6.53
CA SER A 354 1.76 -20.78 -5.42
C SER A 354 1.07 -21.23 -4.12
N GLU A 355 1.53 -22.35 -3.57
CA GLU A 355 1.04 -22.93 -2.30
C GLU A 355 1.38 -22.06 -1.07
N SER A 356 2.43 -21.24 -1.15
CA SER A 356 2.90 -20.34 -0.09
C SER A 356 2.35 -18.91 -0.19
N GLY A 357 1.51 -18.63 -1.20
CA GLY A 357 0.99 -17.30 -1.49
C GLY A 357 2.04 -16.34 -2.05
N ASN A 358 1.62 -15.11 -2.39
CA ASN A 358 2.51 -14.10 -2.95
C ASN A 358 3.22 -13.28 -1.86
N THR A 359 4.56 -13.25 -1.88
CA THR A 359 5.40 -12.49 -0.94
C THR A 359 5.01 -11.01 -0.87
N GLY A 360 4.75 -10.37 -2.02
CA GLY A 360 4.37 -8.95 -2.07
C GLY A 360 2.99 -8.67 -1.46
N VAL A 361 2.03 -9.58 -1.64
CA VAL A 361 0.72 -9.49 -0.95
C VAL A 361 0.90 -9.57 0.58
N GLN A 362 1.76 -10.47 1.06
CA GLN A 362 2.08 -10.58 2.48
C GLN A 362 2.76 -9.32 3.04
N ILE A 363 3.65 -8.68 2.26
CA ILE A 363 4.28 -7.39 2.62
C ILE A 363 3.22 -6.31 2.82
N LEU A 364 2.22 -6.23 1.93
CA LEU A 364 1.18 -5.20 1.99
C LEU A 364 0.12 -5.46 3.08
N ASP A 365 -0.13 -6.73 3.41
CA ASP A 365 -1.04 -7.15 4.50
C ASP A 365 -0.46 -6.88 5.90
N ARG A 366 0.87 -6.76 6.04
CA ARG A 366 1.53 -6.44 7.31
C ARG A 366 1.11 -5.07 7.86
N ASN A 367 1.32 -4.90 9.17
CA ASN A 367 0.95 -3.68 9.91
C ASN A 367 -0.52 -3.28 9.69
N TRP A 368 -1.44 -4.24 9.80
CA TRP A 368 -2.88 -4.04 9.60
C TRP A 368 -3.23 -3.50 8.19
N GLY A 369 -2.55 -3.99 7.15
CA GLY A 369 -2.81 -3.57 5.78
C GLY A 369 -2.34 -2.15 5.43
N ALA A 370 -1.42 -1.56 6.21
CA ALA A 370 -0.94 -0.19 5.96
C ALA A 370 -0.29 -0.04 4.58
N GLY A 371 0.32 -1.10 4.03
CA GLY A 371 0.90 -1.07 2.69
C GLY A 371 -0.17 -0.86 1.62
N TRP A 372 -1.29 -1.58 1.74
CA TRP A 372 -2.44 -1.40 0.86
C TRP A 372 -3.06 0.00 0.95
N HIS A 373 -3.14 0.58 2.15
CA HIS A 373 -3.66 1.95 2.33
C HIS A 373 -2.78 2.99 1.64
N LEU A 374 -1.46 2.89 1.81
CA LEU A 374 -0.54 3.82 1.16
C LEU A 374 -0.63 3.67 -0.37
N LEU A 375 -0.63 2.43 -0.86
CA LEU A 375 -0.67 2.16 -2.29
C LEU A 375 -1.97 2.69 -2.91
N SER A 376 -3.13 2.43 -2.30
CA SER A 376 -4.43 2.93 -2.79
C SER A 376 -4.48 4.46 -2.81
N SER A 377 -3.90 5.11 -1.79
CA SER A 377 -3.83 6.57 -1.67
C SER A 377 -2.89 7.20 -2.70
N LEU A 378 -1.80 6.52 -3.08
CA LEU A 378 -0.87 6.97 -4.12
C LEU A 378 -1.47 6.84 -5.52
N ILE A 379 -2.21 5.76 -5.80
CA ILE A 379 -2.80 5.52 -7.12
C ILE A 379 -4.28 5.93 -7.24
N ALA A 380 -4.78 6.71 -6.28
CA ALA A 380 -6.12 7.28 -6.27
C ALA A 380 -6.50 7.84 -7.66
N THR A 381 -7.68 7.48 -8.17
CA THR A 381 -8.14 7.88 -9.52
C THR A 381 -8.32 9.38 -9.63
N ARG A 382 -8.88 10.02 -8.60
CA ARG A 382 -9.02 11.47 -8.50
C ARG A 382 -7.72 12.11 -7.97
N PRO A 383 -7.13 13.08 -8.69
CA PRO A 383 -5.92 13.79 -8.25
C PRO A 383 -6.06 14.45 -6.87
N SER A 384 -7.23 15.02 -6.57
CA SER A 384 -7.52 15.69 -5.29
C SER A 384 -7.58 14.76 -4.08
N LYS A 385 -7.84 13.46 -4.29
CA LYS A 385 -7.83 12.43 -3.23
C LYS A 385 -6.46 11.78 -3.06
N ARG A 386 -5.48 12.13 -3.89
CA ARG A 386 -4.16 11.51 -3.88
C ARG A 386 -3.32 12.09 -2.74
N ILE A 387 -2.62 11.23 -2.02
CA ILE A 387 -1.77 11.63 -0.90
C ILE A 387 -0.61 12.52 -1.37
N SER A 388 -0.29 13.56 -0.60
CA SER A 388 0.86 14.43 -0.84
C SER A 388 2.18 13.75 -0.42
N CYS A 389 3.34 14.23 -0.89
CA CYS A 389 4.63 13.65 -0.46
C CYS A 389 4.82 13.73 1.06
N LEU A 390 4.47 14.87 1.66
CA LEU A 390 4.62 15.11 3.09
C LEU A 390 3.76 14.15 3.92
N ASP A 391 2.52 13.92 3.50
CA ASP A 391 1.61 13.00 4.18
C ASP A 391 2.03 11.54 3.97
N ALA A 392 2.54 11.22 2.77
CA ALA A 392 3.09 9.89 2.48
C ALA A 392 4.31 9.58 3.37
N LEU A 393 5.21 10.54 3.59
CA LEU A 393 6.37 10.38 4.49
C LEU A 393 5.97 10.13 5.95
N LYS A 394 4.81 10.65 6.39
CA LYS A 394 4.23 10.42 7.73
C LYS A 394 3.40 9.15 7.80
N HIS A 395 3.27 8.39 6.72
CA HIS A 395 2.39 7.25 6.66
C HIS A 395 2.91 6.07 7.51
N PRO A 396 2.07 5.38 8.30
CA PRO A 396 2.50 4.27 9.17
C PRO A 396 3.25 3.14 8.47
N PHE A 397 2.99 2.93 7.17
CA PHE A 397 3.73 1.97 6.37
C PHE A 397 5.22 2.29 6.32
N LEU A 398 5.61 3.58 6.20
CA LEU A 398 7.01 4.00 6.10
C LEU A 398 7.67 4.22 7.46
N CYS A 399 6.95 4.79 8.43
CA CYS A 399 7.49 5.06 9.76
C CYS A 399 7.65 3.78 10.61
N GLY A 400 6.95 2.69 10.25
CA GLY A 400 6.97 1.43 10.99
C GLY A 400 6.24 1.52 12.36
N PRO A 401 6.09 0.40 13.07
CA PRO A 401 5.29 0.32 14.30
C PRO A 401 5.93 1.06 15.49
N ARG A 402 7.22 1.40 15.41
CA ARG A 402 7.97 2.06 16.50
C ARG A 402 7.78 3.58 16.51
N TRP A 403 7.41 4.18 15.39
CA TRP A 403 7.14 5.61 15.30
C TRP A 403 5.68 5.90 15.61
N ARG A 404 5.44 6.62 16.72
CA ARG A 404 4.09 7.03 17.13
C ARG A 404 3.66 8.27 16.36
N VAL A 405 3.34 8.11 15.07
CA VAL A 405 2.49 9.09 14.39
C VAL A 405 1.09 8.91 14.97
N ALA A 406 0.42 9.99 15.39
CA ALA A 406 -0.99 9.90 15.78
C ALA A 406 -1.78 9.48 14.53
N PRO A 407 -2.29 8.23 14.45
CA PRO A 407 -2.91 7.76 13.23
C PRO A 407 -4.23 8.51 13.01
N SER A 408 -4.51 8.89 11.76
CA SER A 408 -5.82 9.44 11.40
C SER A 408 -6.91 8.39 11.64
N MET A 409 -8.15 8.86 11.81
CA MET A 409 -9.28 7.95 12.00
C MET A 409 -9.44 6.98 10.82
N ASP A 410 -9.13 7.42 9.61
CA ASP A 410 -9.23 6.61 8.40
C ASP A 410 -8.23 5.44 8.40
N ILE A 411 -7.01 5.67 8.89
CA ILE A 411 -6.00 4.62 9.06
C ILE A 411 -6.45 3.60 10.11
N ILE A 412 -7.09 4.04 11.18
CA ILE A 412 -7.59 3.15 12.24
C ILE A 412 -8.72 2.27 11.70
N ARG A 413 -9.71 2.87 11.02
CA ARG A 413 -10.77 2.14 10.32
C ARG A 413 -10.20 1.15 9.32
N TRP A 414 -9.22 1.60 8.52
CA TRP A 414 -8.54 0.76 7.56
C TRP A 414 -7.92 -0.46 8.23
N GLY A 415 -7.17 -0.25 9.31
CA GLY A 415 -6.50 -1.30 10.06
C GLY A 415 -7.46 -2.30 10.69
N LEU A 416 -8.57 -1.84 11.27
CA LEU A 416 -9.62 -2.70 11.81
C LEU A 416 -10.23 -3.58 10.71
N GLY A 417 -10.62 -2.97 9.58
CA GLY A 417 -11.20 -3.67 8.44
C GLY A 417 -10.24 -4.69 7.82
N SER A 418 -8.99 -4.31 7.56
CA SER A 418 -7.97 -5.22 7.02
C SER A 418 -7.66 -6.38 7.96
N THR A 419 -7.68 -6.15 9.28
CA THR A 419 -7.52 -7.22 10.27
C THR A 419 -8.72 -8.16 10.29
N ALA A 420 -9.95 -7.64 10.17
CA ALA A 420 -11.16 -8.44 10.09
C ALA A 420 -11.16 -9.36 8.86
N VAL A 421 -10.81 -8.82 7.69
CA VAL A 421 -10.66 -9.60 6.45
C VAL A 421 -9.63 -10.71 6.62
N ARG A 422 -8.46 -10.39 7.16
CA ARG A 422 -7.39 -11.38 7.36
C ARG A 422 -7.83 -12.51 8.31
N ILE A 423 -8.46 -12.16 9.44
CA ILE A 423 -8.98 -13.17 10.39
C ILE A 423 -10.04 -14.05 9.71
N SER A 424 -10.87 -13.50 8.82
CA SER A 424 -11.86 -14.29 8.09
C SER A 424 -11.26 -15.24 7.05
N GLU A 425 -10.08 -14.92 6.51
CA GLU A 425 -9.39 -15.73 5.49
C GLU A 425 -8.41 -16.78 6.09
N GLU A 426 -7.80 -16.52 7.25
CA GLU A 426 -6.75 -17.36 7.88
C GLU A 426 -7.23 -18.70 8.55
N TYR A 427 -8.35 -19.30 8.10
CA TYR A 427 -8.85 -20.64 8.47
C TYR A 427 -9.38 -20.91 9.92
N ILE A 428 -10.34 -21.85 9.95
CA ILE A 428 -11.17 -22.45 11.03
C ILE A 428 -11.30 -21.62 12.31
N TYR A 429 -12.39 -20.86 12.39
CA TYR A 429 -12.71 -20.03 13.55
C TYR A 429 -12.91 -20.86 14.82
N ARG A 430 -11.86 -20.96 15.63
CA ARG A 430 -11.99 -21.31 17.05
C ARG A 430 -12.75 -20.19 17.76
N MET A 431 -13.42 -20.52 18.87
CA MET A 431 -14.19 -19.54 19.65
C MET A 431 -13.44 -18.21 19.93
N PRO A 432 -12.12 -18.21 20.25
CA PRO A 432 -11.37 -16.98 20.45
C PRO A 432 -11.28 -16.07 19.21
N GLN A 433 -11.20 -16.64 18.00
CA GLN A 433 -11.15 -15.87 16.76
C GLN A 433 -12.52 -15.27 16.43
N ARG A 434 -13.62 -16.01 16.68
CA ARG A 434 -14.99 -15.51 16.51
C ARG A 434 -15.25 -14.33 17.43
N GLN A 435 -14.88 -14.44 18.70
CA GLN A 435 -14.99 -13.35 19.69
C GLN A 435 -14.17 -12.12 19.28
N ARG A 436 -12.94 -12.33 18.81
CA ARG A 436 -12.10 -11.24 18.27
C ARG A 436 -12.74 -10.56 17.07
N LEU A 437 -13.30 -11.33 16.13
CA LEU A 437 -13.92 -10.79 14.94
C LEU A 437 -15.22 -10.02 15.26
N SER A 438 -16.06 -10.53 16.17
CA SER A 438 -17.23 -9.80 16.69
C SER A 438 -16.82 -8.45 17.27
N HIS A 439 -15.78 -8.46 18.11
CA HIS A 439 -15.22 -7.25 18.70
C HIS A 439 -14.75 -6.24 17.64
N PHE A 440 -14.04 -6.70 16.60
CA PHE A 440 -13.62 -5.83 15.50
C PHE A 440 -14.81 -5.25 14.72
N ILE A 441 -15.84 -6.05 14.46
CA ILE A 441 -17.06 -5.59 13.80
C ILE A 441 -17.72 -4.48 14.62
N GLU A 442 -17.91 -4.68 15.93
CA GLU A 442 -18.50 -3.66 16.81
C GLU A 442 -17.67 -2.36 16.86
N LEU A 443 -16.34 -2.47 16.91
CA LEU A 443 -15.46 -1.30 16.82
C LEU A 443 -15.62 -0.57 15.49
N MET A 444 -15.72 -1.30 14.38
CA MET A 444 -15.96 -0.70 13.07
C MET A 444 -17.32 0.01 13.03
N GLU A 445 -18.38 -0.61 13.55
CA GLU A 445 -19.72 -0.02 13.63
C GLU A 445 -19.73 1.31 14.39
N MET A 446 -19.02 1.38 15.53
CA MET A 446 -18.87 2.63 16.28
C MET A 446 -18.09 3.71 15.52
N LEU A 447 -17.17 3.30 14.64
CA LEU A 447 -16.34 4.20 13.85
C LEU A 447 -16.88 4.42 12.44
N ASN A 448 -18.13 4.07 12.16
CA ASN A 448 -18.72 4.17 10.82
C ASN A 448 -18.52 5.57 10.22
N PRO A 449 -17.83 5.71 9.07
CA PRO A 449 -17.60 7.01 8.43
C PRO A 449 -18.89 7.60 7.85
N CYS A 450 -19.89 6.76 7.54
CA CYS A 450 -21.10 7.15 6.84
C CYS A 450 -22.37 6.74 7.60
N PRO A 451 -22.79 7.51 8.62
CA PRO A 451 -24.01 7.20 9.38
C PRO A 451 -25.31 7.60 8.66
N LYS A 452 -25.23 8.46 7.63
CA LYS A 452 -26.41 9.00 6.92
C LYS A 452 -26.70 8.23 5.63
N PRO A 453 -27.97 7.97 5.26
CA PRO A 453 -28.34 7.26 4.04
C PRO A 453 -27.76 7.86 2.75
N ASN A 454 -27.62 9.18 2.66
CA ASN A 454 -27.10 9.83 1.45
C ASN A 454 -25.67 9.40 1.11
N CYS A 455 -24.81 9.16 2.11
CA CYS A 455 -23.47 8.64 1.84
C CYS A 455 -23.51 7.18 1.33
N TRP A 456 -24.48 6.38 1.79
CA TRP A 456 -24.65 4.99 1.35
C TRP A 456 -25.03 4.92 -0.12
N LEU A 457 -25.84 5.86 -0.63
CA LEU A 457 -26.20 5.89 -2.05
C LEU A 457 -24.98 5.98 -2.96
N GLU A 458 -23.91 6.67 -2.54
CA GLU A 458 -22.66 6.78 -3.32
C GLU A 458 -21.77 5.54 -3.23
N LEU A 459 -21.69 4.90 -2.07
CA LEU A 459 -20.72 3.82 -1.81
C LEU A 459 -21.28 2.41 -2.01
N LEU A 460 -22.57 2.20 -1.73
CA LEU A 460 -23.22 0.90 -1.73
C LEU A 460 -23.34 0.24 -3.12
N PRO A 461 -23.56 0.97 -4.23
CA PRO A 461 -23.63 0.36 -5.55
C PRO A 461 -22.33 -0.37 -5.94
N GLY A 462 -22.46 -1.58 -6.45
CA GLY A 462 -21.34 -2.43 -6.86
C GLY A 462 -21.53 -3.88 -6.45
N ARG A 463 -20.49 -4.68 -6.69
CA ARG A 463 -20.47 -6.11 -6.37
C ARG A 463 -19.71 -6.37 -5.08
N TRP A 464 -20.31 -7.11 -4.16
CA TRP A 464 -19.79 -7.39 -2.84
C TRP A 464 -19.63 -8.90 -2.64
N ARG A 465 -18.44 -9.39 -2.30
CA ARG A 465 -18.15 -10.79 -1.97
C ARG A 465 -18.40 -11.02 -0.49
N LEU A 466 -19.19 -12.04 -0.14
CA LEU A 466 -19.41 -12.44 1.25
C LEU A 466 -18.14 -13.12 1.80
N LEU A 467 -17.63 -12.63 2.93
CA LEU A 467 -16.46 -13.21 3.62
C LEU A 467 -16.82 -13.98 4.89
N TYR A 468 -17.72 -13.41 5.70
CA TYR A 468 -18.00 -13.96 7.02
C TYR A 468 -19.44 -13.71 7.46
N SER A 469 -19.95 -14.64 8.25
CA SER A 469 -21.18 -14.48 9.02
C SER A 469 -20.93 -14.87 10.48
N THR A 470 -21.31 -13.99 11.40
CA THR A 470 -21.22 -14.25 12.85
C THR A 470 -22.12 -15.40 13.30
N GLY A 471 -23.28 -15.58 12.65
CA GLY A 471 -24.24 -16.63 13.00
C GLY A 471 -23.88 -18.01 12.46
N LYS A 472 -23.11 -18.08 11.36
CA LYS A 472 -22.88 -19.35 10.67
C LYS A 472 -21.55 -19.37 9.91
N HIS A 473 -20.88 -20.51 9.92
CA HIS A 473 -19.68 -20.73 9.14
C HIS A 473 -20.03 -20.99 7.68
N ILE A 474 -19.32 -20.31 6.77
CA ILE A 474 -19.53 -20.46 5.33
C ILE A 474 -18.69 -21.65 4.86
N GLY A 475 -19.32 -22.60 4.16
CA GLY A 475 -18.62 -23.70 3.48
C GLY A 475 -17.99 -24.76 4.39
N LEU A 476 -18.20 -24.71 5.70
CA LEU A 476 -17.71 -25.71 6.66
C LEU A 476 -18.88 -26.39 7.35
N THR A 477 -19.13 -27.65 6.98
CA THR A 477 -20.06 -28.55 7.66
C THR A 477 -19.27 -29.77 8.17
N LEU A 478 -19.47 -30.15 9.43
CA LEU A 478 -18.88 -31.37 10.01
C LEU A 478 -19.68 -32.64 9.66
N HIS A 479 -20.79 -32.47 8.96
CA HIS A 479 -21.65 -33.55 8.50
C HIS A 479 -21.16 -34.09 7.15
N GLN A 480 -21.28 -35.39 6.95
CA GLN A 480 -21.03 -36.05 5.66
C GLN A 480 -22.34 -36.07 4.83
N PRO A 481 -22.49 -35.20 3.82
CA PRO A 481 -23.74 -35.10 3.07
C PRO A 481 -23.90 -36.24 2.06
N SER A 482 -25.14 -36.61 1.76
CA SER A 482 -25.51 -37.59 0.72
C SER A 482 -25.19 -37.12 -0.70
N THR A 483 -25.28 -35.80 -0.95
CA THR A 483 -24.84 -35.14 -2.18
C THR A 483 -23.98 -33.95 -1.80
N ARG A 484 -22.76 -33.88 -2.34
CA ARG A 484 -21.77 -32.87 -1.95
C ARG A 484 -21.87 -31.65 -2.85
N ALA A 485 -21.82 -30.47 -2.25
CA ALA A 485 -21.75 -29.20 -2.96
C ALA A 485 -20.52 -28.42 -2.49
N LEU A 486 -19.69 -28.00 -3.44
CA LEU A 486 -18.59 -27.07 -3.21
C LEU A 486 -19.08 -25.65 -3.51
N ILE A 487 -19.10 -24.79 -2.50
CA ILE A 487 -19.53 -23.40 -2.65
C ILE A 487 -18.38 -22.57 -3.23
N GLY A 488 -18.67 -21.84 -4.30
CA GLY A 488 -17.77 -20.83 -4.85
C GLY A 488 -17.92 -19.47 -4.13
N ASN A 489 -17.42 -18.41 -4.74
CA ASN A 489 -17.59 -17.06 -4.20
C ASN A 489 -19.07 -16.64 -4.27
N VAL A 490 -19.63 -16.31 -3.10
CA VAL A 490 -20.98 -15.75 -2.97
C VAL A 490 -20.92 -14.23 -3.11
N HIS A 491 -21.72 -13.67 -4.02
CA HIS A 491 -21.73 -12.25 -4.30
C HIS A 491 -23.10 -11.62 -4.02
N LEU A 492 -23.10 -10.37 -3.60
CA LEU A 492 -24.25 -9.49 -3.52
C LEU A 492 -23.98 -8.29 -4.44
N THR A 493 -24.67 -8.23 -5.56
CA THR A 493 -24.61 -7.13 -6.51
C THR A 493 -25.73 -6.14 -6.17
N ILE A 494 -25.37 -4.87 -5.98
CA ILE A 494 -26.31 -3.80 -5.65
C ILE A 494 -26.25 -2.77 -6.77
N SER A 495 -27.38 -2.53 -7.43
CA SER A 495 -27.54 -1.51 -8.46
C SER A 495 -28.63 -0.52 -8.08
N ARG A 496 -28.54 0.70 -8.63
CA ARG A 496 -29.62 1.68 -8.48
C ARG A 496 -30.75 1.33 -9.44
N ALA A 497 -31.99 1.41 -8.96
CA ALA A 497 -33.16 1.11 -9.78
C ALA A 497 -33.50 2.24 -10.78
N SER A 498 -33.05 3.48 -10.51
CA SER A 498 -33.11 4.62 -11.44
C SER A 498 -31.83 5.46 -11.37
N GLU A 499 -31.54 6.25 -12.41
CA GLU A 499 -30.37 7.14 -12.47
C GLU A 499 -30.52 8.41 -11.59
N ASP A 500 -31.72 8.68 -11.08
CA ASP A 500 -31.98 9.84 -10.22
C ASP A 500 -31.16 9.79 -8.92
N ALA A 501 -30.37 10.84 -8.70
CA ALA A 501 -29.44 10.92 -7.57
C ALA A 501 -30.11 10.87 -6.18
N ASN A 502 -31.40 11.18 -6.09
CA ASN A 502 -32.18 11.20 -4.84
C ASN A 502 -33.04 9.95 -4.63
N ASN A 503 -33.05 9.01 -5.58
CA ASN A 503 -33.86 7.82 -5.41
C ASN A 503 -33.19 6.84 -4.42
N THR A 504 -33.91 6.54 -3.34
CA THR A 504 -33.48 5.61 -2.29
C THR A 504 -33.74 4.14 -2.62
N SER A 505 -34.31 3.83 -3.79
CA SER A 505 -34.59 2.47 -4.24
C SER A 505 -33.37 1.81 -4.91
N LEU A 506 -33.01 0.64 -4.42
CA LEU A 506 -31.88 -0.17 -4.88
C LEU A 506 -32.36 -1.58 -5.20
N SER A 507 -31.80 -2.20 -6.22
CA SER A 507 -31.99 -3.63 -6.50
C SER A 507 -30.80 -4.42 -5.96
N PHE A 508 -31.10 -5.44 -5.17
CA PHE A 508 -30.13 -6.35 -4.60
C PHE A 508 -30.25 -7.68 -5.32
N THR A 509 -29.12 -8.18 -5.81
CA THR A 509 -29.01 -9.45 -6.52
C THR A 509 -27.96 -10.30 -5.82
N SER A 510 -28.36 -11.38 -5.16
CA SER A 510 -27.43 -12.35 -4.58
C SER A 510 -27.14 -13.44 -5.62
N ASP A 511 -25.86 -13.63 -5.94
CA ASP A 511 -25.35 -14.62 -6.88
C ASP A 511 -24.51 -15.66 -6.14
N ILE A 512 -24.98 -16.91 -6.11
CA ILE A 512 -24.32 -18.04 -5.48
C ILE A 512 -23.93 -19.04 -6.56
N GLY A 513 -22.63 -19.16 -6.84
CA GLY A 513 -22.08 -20.22 -7.69
C GLY A 513 -21.68 -21.43 -6.83
N PHE A 514 -22.00 -22.63 -7.29
CA PHE A 514 -21.58 -23.87 -6.63
C PHE A 514 -21.29 -24.97 -7.66
N THR A 515 -20.50 -25.95 -7.24
CA THR A 515 -20.18 -27.15 -8.01
C THR A 515 -20.71 -28.36 -7.26
N ALA A 516 -21.65 -29.08 -7.87
CA ALA A 516 -22.18 -30.32 -7.34
C ALA A 516 -21.24 -31.48 -7.69
N ILE A 517 -20.71 -32.15 -6.67
CA ILE A 517 -19.80 -33.28 -6.84
C ILE A 517 -20.65 -34.55 -6.83
N THR A 518 -20.66 -35.24 -7.96
CA THR A 518 -21.45 -36.47 -8.19
C THR A 518 -20.71 -37.74 -7.76
N SER A 519 -19.40 -37.68 -7.50
CA SER A 519 -18.61 -38.83 -7.04
C SER A 519 -18.82 -39.13 -5.54
N LYS A 520 -18.80 -40.41 -5.18
CA LYS A 520 -18.89 -40.88 -3.79
C LYS A 520 -17.60 -40.58 -2.99
N ASP A 521 -16.45 -40.55 -3.64
CA ASP A 521 -15.16 -40.15 -3.07
C ASP A 521 -14.89 -38.67 -3.29
N TRP A 522 -14.09 -38.03 -2.41
CA TRP A 522 -13.70 -36.63 -2.58
C TRP A 522 -12.65 -36.58 -3.69
N PRO A 523 -13.01 -36.14 -4.91
CA PRO A 523 -12.08 -36.24 -6.01
C PRO A 523 -10.97 -35.20 -5.77
N HIS A 524 -9.71 -35.61 -5.97
CA HIS A 524 -8.58 -34.68 -5.91
C HIS A 524 -8.77 -33.54 -6.91
N ASP A 525 -9.28 -33.88 -8.09
CA ASP A 525 -9.85 -32.94 -9.05
C ASP A 525 -11.27 -32.61 -8.61
N LYS A 526 -11.48 -31.46 -7.96
CA LYS A 526 -12.77 -30.92 -7.47
C LYS A 526 -13.76 -30.58 -8.60
N THR A 527 -13.86 -31.43 -9.60
CA THR A 527 -14.68 -31.32 -10.79
C THR A 527 -16.10 -31.82 -10.50
N GLY A 528 -17.08 -31.23 -11.18
CA GLY A 528 -18.49 -31.54 -10.97
C GLY A 528 -19.40 -30.62 -11.78
N ALA A 529 -20.72 -30.85 -11.67
CA ALA A 529 -21.73 -30.10 -12.38
C ALA A 529 -21.85 -28.68 -11.81
N ARG A 530 -21.75 -27.65 -12.65
CA ARG A 530 -21.85 -26.25 -12.22
C ARG A 530 -23.30 -25.81 -12.08
N GLY A 531 -23.63 -25.19 -10.95
CA GLY A 531 -24.92 -24.57 -10.67
C GLY A 531 -24.77 -23.11 -10.25
N LYS A 532 -25.78 -22.31 -10.57
CA LYS A 532 -25.90 -20.91 -10.15
C LYS A 532 -27.28 -20.67 -9.56
N LEU A 533 -27.32 -20.11 -8.36
CA LEU A 533 -28.54 -19.64 -7.72
C LEU A 533 -28.51 -18.11 -7.65
N GLN A 534 -29.61 -17.48 -8.01
CA GLN A 534 -29.74 -16.03 -8.05
C GLN A 534 -31.01 -15.60 -7.30
N THR A 535 -30.89 -14.62 -6.41
CA THR A 535 -32.06 -14.02 -5.74
C THR A 535 -32.06 -12.52 -5.95
N LEU A 536 -33.21 -11.98 -6.33
CA LEU A 536 -33.42 -10.57 -6.65
C LEU A 536 -34.44 -9.99 -5.68
N SER A 537 -34.17 -8.81 -5.15
CA SER A 537 -35.11 -8.07 -4.30
C SER A 537 -34.89 -6.57 -4.46
N GLN A 538 -35.97 -5.80 -4.39
CA GLN A 538 -35.88 -4.34 -4.31
C GLN A 538 -35.80 -3.89 -2.85
N PHE A 539 -35.06 -2.82 -2.58
CA PHE A 539 -34.86 -2.26 -1.25
C PHE A 539 -34.98 -0.74 -1.27
N ARG A 540 -35.54 -0.18 -0.19
CA ARG A 540 -35.51 1.26 0.07
C ARG A 540 -34.62 1.57 1.28
N LEU A 541 -33.71 2.54 1.13
CA LEU A 541 -32.87 3.02 2.22
C LEU A 541 -33.59 4.06 3.07
N VAL A 542 -33.66 3.82 4.38
CA VAL A 542 -34.25 4.75 5.36
C VAL A 542 -33.28 4.97 6.52
N ALA A 543 -33.24 6.16 7.11
CA ALA A 543 -32.46 6.40 8.33
C ALA A 543 -33.06 5.62 9.51
N GLY A 544 -32.22 4.97 10.30
CA GLY A 544 -32.61 4.20 11.48
C GLY A 544 -31.63 4.38 12.64
N LYS A 545 -31.99 3.78 13.77
CA LYS A 545 -31.12 3.70 14.96
C LYS A 545 -31.09 2.26 15.45
N ARG A 546 -29.91 1.75 15.77
CA ARG A 546 -29.73 0.49 16.48
C ARG A 546 -29.55 0.79 17.96
N LEU A 547 -30.33 0.14 18.80
CA LEU A 547 -30.20 0.23 20.24
C LEU A 547 -29.23 -0.85 20.72
N TYR A 548 -28.30 -0.48 21.59
CA TYR A 548 -27.54 -1.43 22.40
C TYR A 548 -28.27 -1.53 23.73
N LEU A 549 -28.62 -2.76 24.13
CA LEU A 549 -29.24 -2.99 25.42
C LEU A 549 -28.26 -2.55 26.51
N LYS A 550 -28.66 -1.59 27.35
CA LYS A 550 -27.99 -1.41 28.64
C LYS A 550 -28.45 -2.58 29.51
N GLU A 551 -27.54 -3.43 29.96
CA GLU A 551 -27.87 -4.35 31.06
C GLU A 551 -28.41 -3.51 32.23
N GLU A 552 -29.70 -3.63 32.48
CA GLU A 552 -30.26 -3.16 33.74
C GLU A 552 -29.59 -3.99 34.84
N LYS A 553 -28.86 -3.34 35.75
CA LYS A 553 -28.45 -3.94 37.02
C LYS A 553 -29.72 -4.26 37.81
N LYS A 554 -30.39 -5.37 37.51
CA LYS A 554 -31.51 -5.90 38.29
C LYS A 554 -31.20 -7.33 38.68
N ASN A 555 -30.83 -7.46 39.96
CA ASN A 555 -30.97 -8.62 40.83
C ASN A 555 -30.65 -9.97 40.19
N ILE A 556 -29.36 -10.33 40.23
CA ILE A 556 -28.91 -11.71 40.11
C ILE A 556 -29.42 -12.47 41.33
N SER A 557 -30.62 -13.03 41.24
CA SER A 557 -31.03 -14.16 42.06
C SER A 557 -31.53 -15.27 41.14
N LYS A 558 -30.65 -16.25 40.95
CA LYS A 558 -30.89 -17.60 40.44
C LYS A 558 -31.43 -17.68 39.01
N PHE A 559 -30.51 -17.90 38.06
CA PHE A 559 -30.54 -18.94 37.01
C PHE A 559 -29.67 -18.52 35.82
N SER A 560 -28.42 -18.98 35.77
CA SER A 560 -27.77 -19.40 34.51
C SER A 560 -26.42 -20.07 34.79
N MET A 561 -26.27 -21.28 34.27
CA MET A 561 -24.99 -21.96 34.13
C MET A 561 -24.30 -21.44 32.87
N GLY A 562 -23.18 -20.73 33.05
CA GLY A 562 -22.03 -20.73 32.15
C GLY A 562 -22.13 -20.03 30.79
N GLU A 563 -21.92 -18.71 30.75
CA GLU A 563 -21.23 -17.97 29.68
C GLU A 563 -20.65 -16.68 30.28
N PRO A 564 -19.36 -16.34 30.13
CA PRO A 564 -18.87 -15.01 30.50
C PRO A 564 -19.22 -14.02 29.39
N ASN A 565 -20.07 -13.03 29.73
CA ASN A 565 -20.57 -12.00 28.84
C ASN A 565 -19.44 -11.30 28.07
N ALA A 566 -19.51 -11.35 26.74
CA ALA A 566 -18.57 -10.64 25.85
C ALA A 566 -18.60 -9.11 26.04
N GLU A 567 -19.68 -8.58 26.61
CA GLU A 567 -19.93 -7.14 26.78
C GLU A 567 -19.23 -6.52 28.00
N GLU A 568 -19.09 -7.24 29.12
CA GLU A 568 -18.36 -6.75 30.30
C GLU A 568 -16.87 -6.49 29.97
N GLY A 569 -16.30 -7.32 29.09
CA GLY A 569 -14.93 -7.14 28.60
C GLY A 569 -14.74 -5.94 27.66
N LEU A 570 -15.80 -5.40 27.05
CA LEU A 570 -15.73 -4.26 26.11
C LEU A 570 -15.57 -2.93 26.85
N VAL A 571 -16.38 -2.72 27.89
CA VAL A 571 -16.34 -1.50 28.71
C VAL A 571 -15.00 -1.38 29.43
N GLU A 572 -14.49 -2.49 29.96
CA GLU A 572 -13.17 -2.54 30.62
C GLU A 572 -12.01 -2.29 29.64
N LYS A 573 -12.06 -2.84 28.42
CA LYS A 573 -10.99 -2.70 27.42
C LYS A 573 -10.98 -1.33 26.72
N LEU A 574 -12.14 -0.74 26.41
CA LEU A 574 -12.23 0.64 25.94
C LEU A 574 -11.87 1.66 27.03
N GLY A 575 -12.05 1.30 28.30
CA GLY A 575 -11.63 2.09 29.46
C GLY A 575 -10.10 2.27 29.58
N THR A 576 -9.30 1.49 28.84
CA THR A 576 -7.84 1.64 28.83
C THR A 576 -7.41 2.98 28.23
N LYS A 577 -6.39 3.62 28.84
CA LYS A 577 -5.88 4.96 28.46
C LYS A 577 -5.54 5.11 26.95
N LYS A 578 -5.36 4.00 26.22
CA LYS A 578 -5.03 3.99 24.78
C LYS A 578 -6.23 4.31 23.87
N TRP A 579 -7.44 3.89 24.23
CA TRP A 579 -8.64 4.05 23.39
C TRP A 579 -9.48 5.29 23.74
N LYS A 580 -9.39 5.78 24.99
CA LYS A 580 -10.06 7.01 25.45
C LYS A 580 -9.73 8.28 24.65
N LYS A 581 -8.61 8.32 23.91
CA LYS A 581 -8.22 9.46 23.07
C LYS A 581 -8.70 9.35 21.62
N VAL A 582 -9.12 8.16 21.20
CA VAL A 582 -9.39 7.83 19.79
C VAL A 582 -10.88 7.66 19.55
N VAL A 583 -11.59 7.03 20.48
CA VAL A 583 -13.03 6.84 20.36
C VAL A 583 -13.73 8.18 20.68
N PRO A 584 -14.65 8.66 19.83
CA PRO A 584 -15.32 9.95 20.05
C PRO A 584 -16.27 9.93 21.27
N PHE A 585 -16.46 8.78 21.91
CA PHE A 585 -17.36 8.58 23.03
C PHE A 585 -16.59 8.34 24.33
N LYS A 586 -16.98 9.04 25.39
CA LYS A 586 -16.46 8.82 26.76
C LYS A 586 -17.06 7.56 27.42
N GLU A 587 -18.24 7.13 26.95
CA GLU A 587 -19.00 5.95 27.38
C GLU A 587 -19.58 5.22 26.15
N PHE A 588 -19.90 3.93 26.26
CA PHE A 588 -20.54 3.20 25.17
C PHE A 588 -21.91 3.81 24.83
N PRO A 589 -22.18 4.16 23.55
CA PRO A 589 -23.43 4.78 23.18
C PRO A 589 -24.60 3.79 23.28
N SER A 590 -25.71 4.21 23.87
CA SER A 590 -26.95 3.41 23.97
C SER A 590 -27.62 3.19 22.61
N SER A 591 -27.27 3.98 21.60
CA SER A 591 -27.75 3.81 20.24
C SER A 591 -26.74 4.29 19.21
N LEU A 592 -26.63 3.60 18.08
CA LEU A 592 -25.87 4.05 16.92
C LEU A 592 -26.80 4.37 15.73
N PRO A 593 -26.48 5.37 14.91
CA PRO A 593 -27.16 5.62 13.65
C PRO A 593 -26.86 4.50 12.64
N VAL A 594 -27.89 4.01 11.96
CA VAL A 594 -27.80 2.87 11.03
C VAL A 594 -28.71 3.14 9.83
N VAL A 595 -28.42 2.57 8.66
CA VAL A 595 -29.33 2.62 7.52
C VAL A 595 -30.23 1.39 7.52
N LYS A 596 -31.54 1.59 7.63
CA LYS A 596 -32.55 0.54 7.56
C LYS A 596 -32.82 0.17 6.10
N LEU A 597 -32.87 -1.13 5.85
CA LEU A 597 -33.21 -1.74 4.57
C LEU A 597 -34.67 -2.20 4.65
N VAL A 598 -35.52 -1.67 3.77
CA VAL A 598 -36.92 -2.10 3.66
C VAL A 598 -37.06 -2.88 2.36
N SER A 599 -37.27 -4.20 2.46
CA SER A 599 -37.38 -5.10 1.31
C SER A 599 -38.77 -5.02 0.65
N GLY A 600 -38.78 -5.10 -0.68
CA GLY A 600 -39.97 -5.34 -1.50
C GLY A 600 -40.10 -6.82 -1.91
N GLU A 601 -40.71 -7.08 -3.07
CA GLU A 601 -40.88 -8.42 -3.61
C GLU A 601 -39.55 -9.13 -3.88
N ILE A 602 -39.52 -10.45 -3.65
CA ILE A 602 -38.34 -11.30 -3.79
C ILE A 602 -38.59 -12.33 -4.88
N GLU A 603 -37.71 -12.36 -5.87
CA GLU A 603 -37.68 -13.37 -6.93
C GLU A 603 -36.45 -14.27 -6.73
N VAL A 604 -36.65 -15.60 -6.80
CA VAL A 604 -35.57 -16.59 -6.65
C VAL A 604 -35.51 -17.44 -7.91
N THR A 605 -34.39 -17.40 -8.61
CA THR A 605 -34.14 -18.18 -9.82
C THR A 605 -32.95 -19.10 -9.65
N MET A 606 -33.05 -20.32 -10.19
CA MET A 606 -31.98 -21.31 -10.12
C MET A 606 -31.69 -21.87 -11.51
N ASN A 607 -30.41 -21.96 -11.85
CA ASN A 607 -29.95 -22.51 -13.12
C ASN A 607 -28.86 -23.56 -12.88
N MET A 608 -28.96 -24.72 -13.54
CA MET A 608 -27.98 -25.81 -13.48
C MET A 608 -27.61 -26.22 -14.90
N ALA A 609 -26.31 -26.43 -15.14
CA ALA A 609 -25.80 -26.78 -16.47
C ALA A 609 -26.09 -28.24 -16.86
N ASP A 610 -26.07 -29.16 -15.89
CA ASP A 610 -26.22 -30.60 -16.13
C ASP A 610 -27.46 -31.17 -15.41
N ARG A 611 -28.04 -32.24 -15.97
CA ARG A 611 -29.13 -32.99 -15.32
C ARG A 611 -28.60 -33.78 -14.12
N ILE A 612 -28.99 -33.38 -12.92
CA ILE A 612 -28.67 -34.08 -11.67
C ILE A 612 -29.91 -34.87 -11.24
N GLU A 613 -29.72 -36.11 -10.78
CA GLU A 613 -30.83 -37.00 -10.36
C GLU A 613 -31.60 -36.48 -9.13
N SER A 614 -30.98 -35.66 -8.27
CA SER A 614 -31.62 -35.09 -7.06
C SER A 614 -31.21 -33.62 -6.79
N PRO A 615 -31.70 -32.65 -7.59
CA PRO A 615 -31.35 -31.23 -7.42
C PRO A 615 -31.76 -30.68 -6.05
N GLY A 616 -32.84 -31.19 -5.45
CA GLY A 616 -33.29 -30.80 -4.11
C GLY A 616 -32.27 -31.08 -3.01
N ASN A 617 -31.53 -32.19 -3.10
CA ASN A 617 -30.50 -32.56 -2.12
C ASN A 617 -29.30 -31.60 -2.20
N VAL A 618 -28.90 -31.23 -3.42
CA VAL A 618 -27.83 -30.25 -3.65
C VAL A 618 -28.22 -28.89 -3.09
N ILE A 619 -29.46 -28.43 -3.32
CA ILE A 619 -29.97 -27.16 -2.78
C ILE A 619 -30.01 -27.20 -1.25
N GLY A 620 -30.46 -28.32 -0.67
CA GLY A 620 -30.45 -28.54 0.76
C GLY A 620 -29.06 -28.38 1.36
N GLU A 621 -28.04 -28.90 0.69
CA GLU A 621 -26.64 -28.77 1.12
C GLU A 621 -26.11 -27.33 0.95
N VAL A 622 -26.43 -26.66 -0.17
CA VAL A 622 -26.07 -25.26 -0.39
C VAL A 622 -26.68 -24.35 0.68
N ARG A 623 -27.95 -24.56 1.05
CA ARG A 623 -28.63 -23.86 2.16
C ARG A 623 -28.01 -24.16 3.53
N LYS A 624 -27.43 -25.35 3.72
CA LYS A 624 -26.69 -25.70 4.95
C LYS A 624 -25.33 -25.02 5.03
N GLN A 625 -24.67 -24.70 3.92
CA GLN A 625 -23.34 -24.09 3.93
C GLN A 625 -23.32 -22.55 3.89
N ILE A 626 -24.42 -21.90 3.50
CA ILE A 626 -24.52 -20.44 3.36
C ILE A 626 -25.54 -19.87 4.37
N PRO A 627 -25.41 -18.61 4.83
CA PRO A 627 -26.43 -17.93 5.64
C PRO A 627 -27.77 -17.83 4.89
N GLN A 628 -28.89 -17.97 5.62
CA GLN A 628 -30.23 -17.95 5.00
C GLN A 628 -30.55 -16.60 4.34
N GLU A 629 -29.91 -15.55 4.80
CA GLU A 629 -30.10 -14.17 4.37
C GLU A 629 -29.58 -13.93 2.95
N MET A 630 -28.74 -14.83 2.41
CA MET A 630 -28.34 -14.80 1.00
C MET A 630 -29.38 -15.42 0.07
N PHE A 631 -30.34 -16.17 0.61
CA PHE A 631 -31.47 -16.77 -0.12
C PHE A 631 -32.75 -15.95 0.06
N ASP A 632 -32.92 -15.36 1.23
CA ASP A 632 -34.04 -14.51 1.59
C ASP A 632 -33.50 -13.16 2.06
N LEU A 633 -33.42 -12.22 1.12
CA LEU A 633 -32.84 -10.91 1.36
C LEU A 633 -33.70 -10.07 2.33
N SER A 634 -34.98 -10.38 2.53
CA SER A 634 -35.84 -9.65 3.50
C SER A 634 -35.31 -9.71 4.93
N LYS A 635 -34.50 -10.72 5.24
CA LYS A 635 -33.86 -10.89 6.55
C LYS A 635 -32.72 -9.90 6.80
N LEU A 636 -32.28 -9.14 5.79
CA LEU A 636 -31.32 -8.05 5.93
C LEU A 636 -32.04 -6.80 6.43
N VAL A 637 -31.81 -6.43 7.69
CA VAL A 637 -32.54 -5.36 8.36
C VAL A 637 -31.86 -4.01 8.18
N CYS A 638 -30.54 -3.98 8.36
CA CYS A 638 -29.84 -2.71 8.40
C CYS A 638 -28.34 -2.81 8.08
N GLY A 639 -27.79 -1.74 7.51
CA GLY A 639 -26.36 -1.58 7.23
C GLY A 639 -25.68 -0.73 8.30
N THR A 640 -24.67 -1.30 8.97
CA THR A 640 -24.03 -0.67 10.15
C THR A 640 -22.66 -0.07 9.87
N TYR A 641 -21.96 -0.54 8.83
CA TYR A 641 -20.69 0.01 8.39
C TYR A 641 -20.56 -0.08 6.88
N ILE A 642 -20.07 1.00 6.26
CA ILE A 642 -19.68 0.99 4.86
C ILE A 642 -18.44 1.86 4.64
N ASP A 643 -17.47 1.32 3.90
CA ASP A 643 -16.41 2.11 3.27
C ASP A 643 -16.25 1.67 1.80
N SER A 644 -15.23 2.17 1.10
CA SER A 644 -14.99 1.85 -0.30
C SER A 644 -14.70 0.36 -0.58
N ARG A 645 -14.41 -0.44 0.45
CA ARG A 645 -13.93 -1.82 0.37
C ARG A 645 -14.80 -2.79 1.16
N LEU A 646 -15.38 -2.36 2.27
CA LEU A 646 -16.03 -3.21 3.25
C LEU A 646 -17.45 -2.77 3.51
N LEU A 647 -18.32 -3.76 3.65
CA LEU A 647 -19.73 -3.58 3.97
C LEU A 647 -20.10 -4.54 5.10
N VAL A 648 -20.76 -4.02 6.13
CA VAL A 648 -21.35 -4.83 7.21
C VAL A 648 -22.85 -4.63 7.21
N LEU A 649 -23.57 -5.74 7.02
CA LEU A 649 -25.03 -5.81 7.12
C LEU A 649 -25.42 -6.64 8.34
N ARG A 650 -26.49 -6.23 9.01
CA ARG A 650 -27.09 -6.93 10.14
C ARG A 650 -28.43 -7.54 9.76
N CYS A 651 -28.63 -8.75 10.26
CA CYS A 651 -29.81 -9.56 10.00
C CYS A 651 -30.82 -9.48 11.15
N VAL A 652 -32.05 -9.96 10.93
CA VAL A 652 -33.12 -10.02 11.94
C VAL A 652 -32.69 -10.78 13.20
N ASN A 653 -31.91 -11.84 13.04
CA ASN A 653 -31.36 -12.64 14.13
C ASN A 653 -30.19 -11.98 14.89
N GLY A 654 -29.84 -10.73 14.55
CA GLY A 654 -28.71 -10.00 15.14
C GLY A 654 -27.34 -10.33 14.55
N SER A 655 -27.24 -11.35 13.68
CA SER A 655 -25.98 -11.71 13.03
C SER A 655 -25.49 -10.59 12.10
N ALA A 656 -24.18 -10.37 12.09
CA ALA A 656 -23.47 -9.56 11.11
C ALA A 656 -22.95 -10.43 9.95
N LEU A 657 -23.16 -9.93 8.73
CA LEU A 657 -22.53 -10.37 7.50
C LEU A 657 -21.46 -9.36 7.08
N LEU A 658 -20.25 -9.83 6.83
CA LEU A 658 -19.11 -9.03 6.38
C LEU A 658 -18.85 -9.30 4.91
N PHE A 659 -18.78 -8.24 4.11
CA PHE A 659 -18.51 -8.32 2.67
C PHE A 659 -17.28 -7.48 2.28
N THR A 660 -16.55 -7.92 1.25
CA THR A 660 -15.54 -7.11 0.54
C THR A 660 -15.99 -6.73 -0.87
N ARG A 661 -15.56 -5.56 -1.35
CA ARG A 661 -15.89 -5.10 -2.69
C ARG A 661 -15.10 -5.90 -3.74
N SER A 662 -15.82 -6.54 -4.65
CA SER A 662 -15.24 -7.32 -5.74
C SER A 662 -14.91 -6.43 -6.94
N SER A 663 -13.73 -6.64 -7.53
CA SER A 663 -13.21 -5.92 -8.69
C SER A 663 -13.85 -6.32 -10.02
N PHE A 664 -14.59 -7.42 -10.04
CA PHE A 664 -15.25 -7.94 -11.25
C PHE A 664 -16.68 -7.42 -11.31
N GLY A 665 -16.86 -6.29 -12.00
CA GLY A 665 -18.16 -5.98 -12.61
C GLY A 665 -18.59 -7.10 -13.58
N PRO A 666 -19.88 -7.16 -13.94
CA PRO A 666 -20.36 -8.07 -14.98
C PRO A 666 -19.56 -7.93 -16.28
#